data_AF-A0A165MBG9-F1
#
_entry.id   AF-A0A165MBG9-F1
#
_cell.length_a   1.000
_cell.length_b   1.000
_cell.length_c   1.000
_cell.angle_alpha   90.00
_cell.angle_beta   90.00
_cell.angle_gamma   90.00
#
_symmetry.space_group_name_H-M   'P 1'
#
loop_
_entity.id
_entity.type
_entity.pdbx_description
1 polymer ?
#
loop_
_entity_poly.entity_id
_entity_poly.type
_entity_poly.pdbx_seq_one_letter_code
_entity_poly.pdbx_strand_id
1 'polypeptide(L)'
;MCVGENCAPQAVHYMNAQLAALYENAADCIKHHDWTNKPAEQFKYSHALAEFTYVPPYSRNQTMFHATFDKPHLEFICNHDAILRLKIKKGYYRLDYSRSSAMNYSDKDRVQSLSHVELSFRVSFDTRSLRGKDSKIGNGQNLVQLIVLNLPNATLVSAEPAIIIGRDAFVHYLNEYLVFLHQAGNHVLFSLPDFDDDRYRLTIDYSLMGGTVLEVDDIYGVSVDKINTYLSSVWLKAAMLMGTDLDDWKPLCLAEYRSTWRPLPGWDGHFHLRLGAPRVKPVCSREAIVYFSVDEVLFYEDADFTKEPHRRYSGWEIAVLVDIIHEFDGFVTRCVLDLASARPYHAHCKYSGFEEHDEIAVAYCTRIVEFFSATYLDILETVDLHVIYFFDSRWPIASGEIVTVEEEEEEEEETEWYITGDNQGPRVVEWREMITRCNMFGFDQVIAISQSTINAFFESLWTDGQNHRHSDHSLVKWRYEEFFNARFKPMTLRLLSNGRAIVWVHLEHGHLKVLKNRLPWSESEKYHFENWHLAFEVDLKKVVHTELHVSESWTGKYKDSLVYKEHGGREDRILEHITLDFSHAEFLYEFSSFEGLFHHSHGHTHEHRPIEQVQAVVHYLQGHYLPHLAYSGFNIIHTVPVWKTKVNMTSVSLTTMHFHVYSKAEITRRNWAHVSGSLEPVIAVLGMTEFRPLPALRLEYSSSLIVRASKHISYGTVCISRPTFMEKRLLDLLSLINARTTVIPLFSGVVDGVWQLQLTTWAEHQWRSSQKCKWEEVSEHAGFMKYKWQHRDGWKYEHEGTGEIDNGTYSVLCSTHNYLELPTAARNRSMDIKISGETELEMSFKSTTRQGSSKSTAKWSAVISIQSDLDGLSVKVVGALTPVVEASPAAHNHLGMFPDLRQKLSEHLPRTIDLSQIVAELKVFEGVWHYGYPGLHAYCLANPVFNHKGDVIFELRPQGQGATSSQRRVASASAAGTNSISRQSSRAALSSRPSFLQKVKSAVATALQGDRSSTGTLTPNGNSNGYLNGNGHSVSGSYTANRMTLDLENHEEIVDDSIDESSFLVSQVSLA
;
A
#
# COMPACT_ATOMS: atom_id res chain seq x y z
N MET A 1 31.26 -14.08 51.26
CA MET A 1 30.37 -13.44 50.26
C MET A 1 29.63 -12.33 50.98
N CYS A 2 29.45 -11.17 50.36
CA CYS A 2 28.77 -10.04 51.00
C CYS A 2 27.25 -10.27 50.86
N VAL A 3 26.65 -10.87 51.88
CA VAL A 3 25.21 -11.16 51.90
C VAL A 3 24.42 -9.85 51.87
N GLY A 4 23.47 -9.73 50.95
CA GLY A 4 22.68 -8.50 50.74
C GLY A 4 23.27 -7.52 49.73
N GLU A 5 24.47 -7.77 49.20
CA GLU A 5 25.10 -6.99 48.13
C GLU A 5 25.16 -7.79 46.82
N ASN A 6 25.34 -7.08 45.70
CA ASN A 6 25.56 -7.72 44.40
C ASN A 6 26.92 -8.44 44.36
N CYS A 7 26.89 -9.78 44.30
CA CYS A 7 28.05 -10.67 44.30
C CYS A 7 28.64 -10.92 42.90
N ALA A 8 28.19 -10.21 41.86
CA ALA A 8 28.70 -10.36 40.50
C ALA A 8 30.23 -10.18 40.38
N PRO A 9 30.88 -9.19 41.02
CA PRO A 9 32.34 -9.05 40.95
C PRO A 9 33.09 -10.31 41.43
N GLN A 10 32.60 -10.94 42.50
CA GLN A 10 33.19 -12.17 43.04
C GLN A 10 32.92 -13.37 42.12
N ALA A 11 31.76 -13.44 41.48
CA ALA A 11 31.45 -14.46 40.47
C ALA A 11 32.34 -14.34 39.23
N VAL A 12 32.55 -13.12 38.72
CA VAL A 12 33.48 -12.85 37.62
C VAL A 12 34.90 -13.27 37.97
N HIS A 13 35.36 -12.95 39.19
CA HIS A 13 36.68 -13.38 39.66
C HIS A 13 36.80 -14.92 39.69
N TYR A 14 35.80 -15.60 40.22
CA TYR A 14 35.77 -17.06 40.32
C TYR A 14 35.76 -17.76 38.95
N MET A 15 34.99 -17.25 37.99
CA MET A 15 34.97 -17.79 36.62
C MET A 15 36.29 -17.56 35.88
N ASN A 16 36.88 -16.38 36.03
CA ASN A 16 38.21 -16.10 35.45
C ASN A 16 39.31 -16.94 36.08
N ALA A 17 39.20 -17.31 37.36
CA ALA A 17 40.12 -18.25 38.00
C ALA A 17 39.98 -19.67 37.43
N GLN A 18 38.77 -20.13 37.11
CA GLN A 18 38.56 -21.41 36.44
C GLN A 18 39.17 -21.43 35.04
N LEU A 19 38.90 -20.40 34.23
CA LEU A 19 39.51 -20.24 32.90
C LEU A 19 41.05 -20.21 32.96
N ALA A 20 41.61 -19.57 33.99
CA ALA A 20 43.04 -19.57 34.25
C ALA A 20 43.59 -20.99 34.45
N ALA A 21 42.96 -21.76 35.34
CA ALA A 21 43.39 -23.11 35.66
C ALA A 21 43.27 -24.04 34.43
N LEU A 22 42.18 -23.91 33.65
CA LEU A 22 42.01 -24.67 32.41
C LEU A 22 43.11 -24.33 31.37
N TYR A 23 43.48 -23.06 31.25
CA TYR A 23 44.58 -22.63 30.39
C TYR A 23 45.94 -23.17 30.87
N GLU A 24 46.23 -23.08 32.16
CA GLU A 24 47.49 -23.57 32.74
C GLU A 24 47.63 -25.09 32.54
N ASN A 25 46.55 -25.84 32.74
CA ASN A 25 46.50 -27.27 32.44
C ASN A 25 46.76 -27.54 30.94
N ALA A 26 46.15 -26.77 30.04
CA ALA A 26 46.39 -26.92 28.60
C ALA A 26 47.84 -26.62 28.22
N ALA A 27 48.43 -25.56 28.78
CA ALA A 27 49.81 -25.17 28.55
C ALA A 27 50.80 -26.21 29.09
N ASP A 28 50.54 -26.80 30.26
CA ASP A 28 51.38 -27.84 30.85
C ASP A 28 51.24 -29.18 30.11
N CYS A 29 50.05 -29.54 29.62
CA CYS A 29 49.87 -30.69 28.73
C CYS A 29 50.74 -30.57 27.47
N ILE A 30 50.76 -29.40 26.82
CA ILE A 30 51.60 -29.14 25.64
C ILE A 30 53.09 -29.35 25.95
N LYS A 31 53.57 -28.97 27.15
CA LYS A 31 54.98 -29.14 27.54
C LYS A 31 55.37 -30.60 27.76
N HIS A 32 54.46 -31.43 28.26
CA HIS A 32 54.75 -32.81 28.66
C HIS A 32 54.48 -33.85 27.56
N HIS A 33 53.67 -33.52 26.55
CA HIS A 33 53.41 -34.40 25.41
C HIS A 33 54.39 -34.13 24.26
N ASP A 34 55.29 -35.08 23.97
CA ASP A 34 56.28 -34.98 22.89
C ASP A 34 55.60 -35.00 21.51
N TRP A 35 55.82 -33.94 20.73
CA TRP A 35 55.20 -33.68 19.43
C TRP A 35 55.63 -34.64 18.31
N THR A 36 56.62 -35.49 18.59
CA THR A 36 57.19 -36.44 17.63
C THR A 36 56.21 -37.56 17.22
N ASN A 37 55.20 -37.84 18.05
CA ASN A 37 54.07 -38.71 17.70
C ASN A 37 52.83 -37.84 17.50
N LYS A 38 52.27 -37.83 16.28
CA LYS A 38 51.00 -37.12 15.98
C LYS A 38 49.98 -37.44 17.09
N PRO A 39 49.58 -36.47 17.92
CA PRO A 39 48.63 -36.75 18.97
C PRO A 39 47.34 -37.26 18.32
N ALA A 40 46.78 -38.35 18.86
CA ALA A 40 45.41 -38.76 18.55
C ALA A 40 44.49 -37.54 18.68
N GLU A 41 43.44 -37.44 17.85
CA GLU A 41 42.53 -36.28 17.85
C GLU A 41 42.00 -35.91 19.24
N GLN A 42 41.93 -36.90 20.14
CA GLN A 42 41.53 -36.77 21.54
C GLN A 42 42.37 -35.75 22.34
N PHE A 43 43.67 -35.58 22.06
CA PHE A 43 44.52 -34.64 22.79
C PHE A 43 44.32 -33.17 22.35
N LYS A 44 43.70 -32.93 21.19
CA LYS A 44 43.44 -31.56 20.71
C LYS A 44 42.51 -30.80 21.65
N TYR A 45 41.56 -31.48 22.28
CA TYR A 45 40.64 -30.86 23.24
C TYR A 45 41.37 -30.39 24.50
N SER A 46 42.34 -31.16 24.99
CA SER A 46 43.12 -30.82 26.18
C SER A 46 44.08 -29.65 25.99
N HIS A 47 44.47 -29.33 24.74
CA HIS A 47 45.40 -28.24 24.42
C HIS A 47 44.69 -26.96 23.94
N ALA A 48 43.37 -27.03 23.70
CA ALA A 48 42.61 -26.07 22.92
C ALA A 48 42.77 -24.61 23.39
N LEU A 49 42.82 -24.35 24.70
CA LEU A 49 42.93 -23.00 25.25
C LEU A 49 44.32 -22.37 25.09
N ALA A 50 45.36 -23.19 24.92
CA ALA A 50 46.74 -22.71 24.80
C ALA A 50 47.24 -22.70 23.35
N GLU A 51 46.75 -23.60 22.50
CA GLU A 51 47.19 -23.72 21.12
C GLU A 51 46.11 -24.32 20.21
N PHE A 52 45.93 -23.73 19.02
CA PHE A 52 44.99 -24.20 18.02
C PHE A 52 45.62 -24.26 16.63
N THR A 53 45.24 -25.30 15.88
CA THR A 53 45.69 -25.52 14.51
C THR A 53 44.51 -25.98 13.66
N TYR A 54 44.21 -25.24 12.59
CA TYR A 54 43.17 -25.57 11.62
C TYR A 54 43.78 -26.21 10.36
N VAL A 55 43.30 -27.41 10.05
CA VAL A 55 43.65 -28.18 8.85
C VAL A 55 42.35 -28.56 8.14
N PRO A 56 42.10 -28.11 6.90
CA PRO A 56 40.88 -28.46 6.17
C PRO A 56 40.75 -29.99 5.98
N PRO A 57 39.54 -30.57 6.11
CA PRO A 57 39.31 -32.03 6.05
C PRO A 57 39.83 -32.70 4.78
N TYR A 58 39.90 -31.95 3.67
CA TYR A 58 40.23 -32.46 2.33
C TYR A 58 41.62 -32.05 1.83
N SER A 59 42.42 -31.37 2.66
CA SER A 59 43.76 -30.91 2.28
C SER A 59 44.83 -31.91 2.73
N ARG A 60 45.83 -32.20 1.88
CA ARG A 60 46.97 -33.06 2.25
C ARG A 60 47.86 -32.32 3.26
N ASN A 61 47.56 -32.43 4.56
CA ASN A 61 48.36 -31.95 5.69
C ASN A 61 48.80 -30.47 5.63
N GLN A 62 48.03 -29.59 4.99
CA GLN A 62 48.36 -28.16 4.94
C GLN A 62 47.67 -27.42 6.08
N THR A 63 48.45 -26.94 7.05
CA THR A 63 47.95 -26.05 8.09
C THR A 63 47.62 -24.69 7.51
N MET A 64 46.37 -24.28 7.68
CA MET A 64 45.85 -23.01 7.16
C MET A 64 45.79 -21.93 8.24
N PHE A 65 45.63 -22.32 9.50
CA PHE A 65 45.71 -21.42 10.64
C PHE A 65 46.43 -22.10 11.80
N HIS A 66 47.25 -21.35 12.49
CA HIS A 66 47.93 -21.79 13.70
C HIS A 66 48.10 -20.61 14.64
N ALA A 67 47.72 -20.77 15.91
CA ALA A 67 47.90 -19.74 16.92
C ALA A 67 48.20 -20.36 18.28
N THR A 68 49.07 -19.70 19.02
CA THR A 68 49.32 -19.93 20.44
C THR A 68 48.74 -18.77 21.23
N PHE A 69 48.02 -19.07 22.30
CA PHE A 69 47.26 -18.11 23.07
C PHE A 69 47.90 -17.85 24.44
N ASP A 70 47.69 -16.63 24.93
CA ASP A 70 47.81 -16.24 26.32
C ASP A 70 46.57 -16.66 27.09
N LYS A 71 46.63 -16.52 28.42
CA LYS A 71 45.50 -16.81 29.31
C LYS A 71 44.25 -16.00 28.87
N PRO A 72 43.10 -16.66 28.64
CA PRO A 72 41.86 -15.99 28.27
C PRO A 72 41.28 -15.22 29.47
N HIS A 73 40.51 -14.18 29.19
CA HIS A 73 39.82 -13.37 30.20
C HIS A 73 38.37 -13.11 29.79
N LEU A 74 37.46 -13.09 30.76
CA LEU A 74 36.03 -12.86 30.56
C LEU A 74 35.57 -11.64 31.35
N GLU A 75 34.98 -10.67 30.65
CA GLU A 75 34.42 -9.44 31.22
C GLU A 75 32.91 -9.41 30.96
N PHE A 76 32.08 -9.38 32.00
CA PHE A 76 30.63 -9.38 31.81
C PHE A 76 30.16 -7.94 31.54
N ILE A 77 29.34 -7.77 30.49
CA ILE A 77 28.69 -6.48 30.19
C ILE A 77 27.35 -6.42 30.92
N CYS A 78 26.61 -7.53 30.88
CA CYS A 78 25.29 -7.66 31.46
C CYS A 78 24.96 -9.13 31.77
N ASN A 79 23.71 -9.42 32.15
CA ASN A 79 23.28 -10.79 32.47
C ASN A 79 23.14 -11.73 31.26
N HIS A 80 23.37 -11.21 30.06
CA HIS A 80 23.19 -11.94 28.80
C HIS A 80 24.47 -11.99 27.95
N ASP A 81 25.34 -10.99 28.07
CA ASP A 81 26.51 -10.83 27.21
C ASP A 81 27.79 -10.60 28.03
N ALA A 82 28.88 -11.20 27.55
CA ALA A 82 30.22 -10.99 28.06
C ALA A 82 31.21 -10.76 26.91
N ILE A 83 32.32 -10.08 27.20
CA ILE A 83 33.49 -9.97 26.34
C ILE A 83 34.49 -11.06 26.72
N LEU A 84 34.71 -12.00 25.80
CA LEU A 84 35.82 -12.94 25.85
C LEU A 84 37.04 -12.30 25.20
N ARG A 85 38.05 -11.98 26.01
CA ARG A 85 39.35 -11.50 25.56
C ARG A 85 40.29 -12.68 25.33
N LEU A 86 40.81 -12.76 24.11
CA LEU A 86 41.81 -13.73 23.69
C LEU A 86 43.05 -13.00 23.21
N LYS A 87 44.23 -13.44 23.63
CA LYS A 87 45.48 -12.84 23.19
C LYS A 87 46.34 -13.87 22.48
N ILE A 88 46.66 -13.61 21.22
CA ILE A 88 47.55 -14.44 20.40
C ILE A 88 48.99 -14.02 20.68
N LYS A 89 49.80 -14.93 21.24
CA LYS A 89 51.24 -14.72 21.43
C LYS A 89 51.95 -14.68 20.09
N LYS A 90 51.78 -15.75 19.32
CA LYS A 90 52.36 -15.94 17.99
C LYS A 90 51.50 -16.92 17.18
N GLY A 91 51.50 -16.76 15.87
CA GLY A 91 50.76 -17.63 14.97
C GLY A 91 50.93 -17.23 13.51
N TYR A 92 50.16 -17.86 12.64
CA TYR A 92 49.98 -17.43 11.26
C TYR A 92 48.62 -17.90 10.74
N TYR A 93 48.12 -17.21 9.71
CA TYR A 93 46.93 -17.61 8.98
C TYR A 93 47.16 -17.45 7.49
N ARG A 94 46.45 -18.24 6.68
CA ARG A 94 46.53 -18.15 5.23
C ARG A 94 45.31 -17.47 4.63
N LEU A 95 45.49 -16.79 3.50
CA LEU A 95 44.40 -16.04 2.85
C LEU A 95 43.51 -16.92 1.95
N ASP A 96 43.93 -18.15 1.64
CA ASP A 96 43.28 -19.11 0.74
C ASP A 96 42.20 -19.96 1.43
N TYR A 97 41.35 -19.34 2.26
CA TYR A 97 40.31 -20.05 3.02
C TYR A 97 39.07 -20.44 2.19
N SER A 98 38.78 -19.73 1.09
CA SER A 98 37.65 -20.03 0.19
C SER A 98 38.11 -20.33 -1.24
N ARG A 99 37.61 -21.44 -1.82
CA ARG A 99 37.90 -21.86 -3.21
C ARG A 99 37.40 -20.85 -4.27
N SER A 100 36.52 -19.93 -3.89
CA SER A 100 35.85 -18.96 -4.75
C SER A 100 36.46 -17.55 -4.71
N SER A 101 37.50 -17.31 -3.89
CA SER A 101 38.19 -16.03 -3.85
C SER A 101 39.10 -15.85 -5.08
N ALA A 102 38.66 -15.06 -6.06
CA ALA A 102 39.36 -14.78 -7.32
C ALA A 102 40.65 -13.93 -7.16
N MET A 103 41.13 -13.73 -5.92
CA MET A 103 42.34 -12.94 -5.64
C MET A 103 43.59 -13.82 -5.63
N ASN A 104 44.44 -13.65 -6.65
CA ASN A 104 45.76 -14.26 -6.71
C ASN A 104 46.74 -13.53 -5.78
N TYR A 105 46.80 -13.92 -4.52
CA TYR A 105 47.86 -13.47 -3.61
C TYR A 105 49.22 -14.04 -4.02
N SER A 106 50.27 -13.22 -3.94
CA SER A 106 51.65 -13.68 -4.11
C SER A 106 51.99 -14.73 -3.06
N ASP A 107 52.83 -15.71 -3.35
CA ASP A 107 53.19 -16.77 -2.39
C ASP A 107 53.79 -16.21 -1.08
N LYS A 108 54.34 -14.99 -1.09
CA LYS A 108 54.84 -14.30 0.10
C LYS A 108 53.74 -13.68 0.95
N ASP A 109 52.65 -13.22 0.34
CA ASP A 109 51.52 -12.58 1.04
C ASP A 109 50.44 -13.58 1.44
N ARG A 110 50.51 -14.82 0.95
CA ARG A 110 49.56 -15.88 1.30
C ARG A 110 49.56 -16.25 2.76
N VAL A 111 50.69 -16.09 3.46
CA VAL A 111 50.83 -16.42 4.88
C VAL A 111 51.04 -15.13 5.66
N GLN A 112 50.08 -14.80 6.51
CA GLN A 112 50.13 -13.65 7.39
C GLN A 112 50.55 -14.09 8.79
N SER A 113 51.66 -13.56 9.29
CA SER A 113 52.13 -13.83 10.64
C SER A 113 51.34 -13.04 11.68
N LEU A 114 51.01 -13.68 12.79
CA LEU A 114 50.37 -13.07 13.95
C LEU A 114 51.37 -12.98 15.09
N SER A 115 51.46 -11.84 15.75
CA SER A 115 52.25 -11.68 16.98
C SER A 115 51.60 -10.64 17.88
N HIS A 116 51.37 -11.00 19.14
CA HIS A 116 50.81 -10.11 20.17
C HIS A 116 49.50 -9.41 19.77
N VAL A 117 48.54 -10.18 19.23
CA VAL A 117 47.22 -9.67 18.85
C VAL A 117 46.23 -9.92 19.98
N GLU A 118 45.60 -8.88 20.51
CA GLU A 118 44.47 -8.98 21.43
C GLU A 118 43.16 -8.94 20.66
N LEU A 119 42.23 -9.81 21.02
CA LEU A 119 40.95 -10.02 20.37
C LEU A 119 39.86 -9.91 21.42
N SER A 120 38.84 -9.10 21.15
CA SER A 120 37.66 -8.98 22.00
C SER A 120 36.46 -9.56 21.27
N PHE A 121 35.91 -10.65 21.78
CA PHE A 121 34.68 -11.26 21.27
C PHE A 121 33.52 -10.94 22.18
N ARG A 122 32.42 -10.43 21.62
CA ARG A 122 31.15 -10.35 22.32
C ARG A 122 30.45 -11.70 22.20
N VAL A 123 30.17 -12.30 23.34
CA VAL A 123 29.64 -13.65 23.46
C VAL A 123 28.39 -13.58 24.33
N SER A 124 27.25 -14.02 23.78
CA SER A 124 26.05 -14.21 24.58
C SER A 124 26.19 -15.46 25.44
N PHE A 125 25.53 -15.52 26.58
CA PHE A 125 25.57 -16.66 27.48
C PHE A 125 24.21 -16.94 28.12
N ASP A 126 24.02 -18.20 28.50
CA ASP A 126 22.88 -18.63 29.28
C ASP A 126 23.30 -19.01 30.70
N THR A 127 22.47 -18.67 31.67
CA THR A 127 22.63 -19.16 33.05
C THR A 127 21.75 -20.39 33.26
N ARG A 128 22.35 -21.53 33.58
CA ARG A 128 21.64 -22.77 33.94
C ARG A 128 21.82 -23.06 35.40
N SER A 129 20.79 -23.57 36.08
CA SER A 129 20.92 -23.98 37.47
C SER A 129 20.92 -25.51 37.60
N LEU A 130 21.90 -26.03 38.33
CA LEU A 130 21.89 -27.38 38.85
C LEU A 130 21.35 -27.34 40.26
N ARG A 131 20.21 -28.01 40.49
CA ARG A 131 19.57 -28.09 41.80
C ARG A 131 19.82 -29.46 42.42
N GLY A 132 20.48 -29.48 43.57
CA GLY A 132 20.69 -30.68 44.37
C GLY A 132 20.15 -30.52 45.79
N LYS A 133 19.82 -31.63 46.44
CA LYS A 133 19.58 -31.69 47.89
C LYS A 133 20.53 -32.70 48.48
N ASP A 134 21.48 -32.23 49.28
CA ASP A 134 22.37 -33.09 50.07
C ASP A 134 22.46 -32.50 51.48
N SER A 135 21.98 -33.28 52.45
CA SER A 135 21.94 -32.91 53.87
C SER A 135 23.32 -32.71 54.50
N LYS A 136 24.40 -33.09 53.80
CA LYS A 136 25.78 -32.83 54.24
C LYS A 136 26.35 -31.51 53.73
N ILE A 137 25.73 -30.91 52.72
CA ILE A 137 26.25 -29.71 52.02
C ILE A 137 25.51 -28.43 52.49
N GLY A 138 24.29 -28.57 53.02
CA GLY A 138 23.53 -27.46 53.60
C GLY A 138 22.12 -27.89 54.00
N ASN A 139 21.39 -27.01 54.69
CA ASN A 139 19.99 -27.23 55.05
C ASN A 139 19.00 -26.82 53.93
N GLY A 140 19.50 -26.17 52.86
CA GLY A 140 18.72 -25.61 51.75
C GLY A 140 18.80 -26.39 50.44
N GLN A 141 18.26 -25.81 49.36
CA GLN A 141 18.52 -26.31 47.99
C GLN A 141 19.92 -25.88 47.58
N ASN A 142 20.82 -26.84 47.37
CA ASN A 142 22.16 -26.57 46.87
C ASN A 142 22.03 -26.14 45.40
N LEU A 143 22.25 -24.85 45.14
CA LEU A 143 22.12 -24.25 43.82
C LEU A 143 23.52 -23.96 43.26
N VAL A 144 23.90 -24.68 42.22
CA VAL A 144 25.10 -24.36 41.45
C VAL A 144 24.67 -23.78 40.12
N GLN A 145 24.99 -22.51 39.90
CA GLN A 145 24.74 -21.85 38.62
C GLN A 145 25.89 -22.12 37.65
N LEU A 146 25.55 -22.39 36.39
CA LEU A 146 26.45 -22.59 35.26
C LEU A 146 26.26 -21.43 34.29
N ILE A 147 27.37 -20.84 33.86
CA ILE A 147 27.40 -19.91 32.74
C ILE A 147 27.82 -20.68 31.49
N VAL A 148 26.95 -20.69 30.48
CA VAL A 148 27.16 -21.41 29.22
C VAL A 148 27.34 -20.38 28.10
N LEU A 149 28.59 -20.19 27.68
CA LEU A 149 28.97 -19.25 26.62
C LEU A 149 28.56 -19.77 25.24
N ASN A 150 27.90 -18.93 24.45
CA ASN A 150 27.53 -19.22 23.07
C ASN A 150 28.66 -18.88 22.09
N LEU A 151 29.81 -19.55 22.27
CA LEU A 151 31.01 -19.34 21.46
C LEU A 151 30.78 -19.45 19.93
N PRO A 152 29.92 -20.35 19.40
CA PRO A 152 29.66 -20.43 17.96
C PRO A 152 29.06 -19.17 17.34
N ASN A 153 28.30 -18.39 18.12
CA ASN A 153 27.65 -17.15 17.68
C ASN A 153 28.37 -15.89 18.19
N ALA A 154 29.59 -16.04 18.71
CA ALA A 154 30.39 -14.92 19.17
C ALA A 154 30.74 -13.97 18.02
N THR A 155 30.75 -12.67 18.29
CA THR A 155 31.06 -11.63 17.31
C THR A 155 32.35 -10.92 17.67
N LEU A 156 33.26 -10.76 16.70
CA LEU A 156 34.51 -10.03 16.92
C LEU A 156 34.23 -8.52 17.00
N VAL A 157 34.42 -7.94 18.17
CA VAL A 157 34.25 -6.48 18.42
C VAL A 157 35.50 -5.72 18.00
N SER A 158 36.66 -6.13 18.49
CA SER A 158 37.93 -5.45 18.23
C SER A 158 39.10 -6.43 18.11
N ALA A 159 40.11 -5.99 17.37
CA ALA A 159 41.41 -6.66 17.26
C ALA A 159 42.51 -5.61 17.34
N GLU A 160 43.45 -5.79 18.26
CA GLU A 160 44.55 -4.86 18.52
C GLU A 160 45.90 -5.58 18.38
N PRO A 161 46.77 -5.20 17.42
CA PRO A 161 46.55 -4.20 16.38
C PRO A 161 45.48 -4.62 15.36
N ALA A 162 44.89 -3.64 14.67
CA ALA A 162 43.87 -3.89 13.65
C ALA A 162 44.40 -4.77 12.51
N ILE A 163 43.65 -5.82 12.17
CA ILE A 163 43.98 -6.74 11.08
C ILE A 163 43.51 -6.14 9.75
N ILE A 164 44.45 -5.55 9.00
CA ILE A 164 44.18 -4.85 7.74
C ILE A 164 44.11 -5.84 6.57
N ILE A 165 44.98 -6.85 6.55
CA ILE A 165 45.10 -7.80 5.44
C ILE A 165 44.31 -9.07 5.76
N GLY A 166 43.35 -9.44 4.91
CA GLY A 166 42.66 -10.73 5.05
C GLY A 166 41.78 -10.86 6.28
N ARG A 167 41.16 -9.78 6.74
CA ARG A 167 40.27 -9.76 7.91
C ARG A 167 39.23 -10.88 7.86
N ASP A 168 38.60 -11.10 6.70
CA ASP A 168 37.56 -12.14 6.55
C ASP A 168 38.11 -13.55 6.76
N ALA A 169 39.32 -13.85 6.25
CA ALA A 169 39.99 -15.12 6.47
C ALA A 169 40.35 -15.32 7.94
N PHE A 170 40.86 -14.27 8.59
CA PHE A 170 41.21 -14.28 10.00
C PHE A 170 39.98 -14.50 10.89
N VAL A 171 38.88 -13.77 10.64
CA VAL A 171 37.60 -13.93 11.35
C VAL A 171 37.04 -15.34 11.15
N HIS A 172 37.10 -15.88 9.93
CA HIS A 172 36.69 -17.25 9.66
C HIS A 172 37.42 -18.27 10.54
N TYR A 173 38.76 -18.22 10.62
CA TYR A 173 39.51 -19.16 11.45
C TYR A 173 39.28 -18.99 12.95
N LEU A 174 39.04 -17.76 13.41
CA LEU A 174 38.69 -17.53 14.81
C LEU A 174 37.30 -18.09 15.14
N ASN A 175 36.33 -18.00 14.22
CA ASN A 175 35.04 -18.64 14.39
C ASN A 175 35.18 -20.17 14.49
N GLU A 176 36.00 -20.78 13.63
CA GLU A 176 36.33 -22.22 13.73
C GLU A 176 36.98 -22.58 15.07
N TYR A 177 37.88 -21.71 15.58
CA TYR A 177 38.48 -21.89 16.90
C TYR A 177 37.46 -21.82 18.03
N LEU A 178 36.52 -20.87 17.99
CA LEU A 178 35.48 -20.71 19.00
C LEU A 178 34.47 -21.87 18.99
N VAL A 179 34.10 -22.36 17.80
CA VAL A 179 33.32 -23.61 17.64
C VAL A 179 34.08 -24.79 18.23
N PHE A 180 35.39 -24.88 18.01
CA PHE A 180 36.21 -25.93 18.59
C PHE A 180 36.28 -25.85 20.12
N LEU A 181 36.44 -24.65 20.71
CA LEU A 181 36.38 -24.46 22.16
C LEU A 181 35.03 -24.87 22.74
N HIS A 182 33.94 -24.61 22.01
CA HIS A 182 32.61 -25.06 22.38
C HIS A 182 32.55 -26.60 22.45
N GLN A 183 32.99 -27.29 21.39
CA GLN A 183 33.03 -28.75 21.34
C GLN A 183 33.93 -29.36 22.42
N ALA A 184 35.01 -28.68 22.78
CA ALA A 184 35.93 -29.08 23.85
C ALA A 184 35.36 -28.92 25.27
N GLY A 185 34.18 -28.31 25.42
CA GLY A 185 33.54 -28.06 26.73
C GLY A 185 34.06 -26.82 27.46
N ASN A 186 34.96 -26.02 26.85
CA ASN A 186 35.51 -24.80 27.47
C ASN A 186 34.53 -23.62 27.53
N HIS A 187 33.28 -23.84 27.11
CA HIS A 187 32.22 -22.84 27.10
C HIS A 187 31.35 -22.87 28.37
N VAL A 188 31.52 -23.87 29.25
CA VAL A 188 30.73 -24.02 30.48
C VAL A 188 31.61 -23.67 31.68
N LEU A 189 31.18 -22.69 32.48
CA LEU A 189 31.87 -22.23 33.68
C LEU A 189 30.92 -22.29 34.88
N PHE A 190 31.46 -22.57 36.07
CA PHE A 190 30.67 -22.53 37.30
C PHE A 190 30.64 -21.10 37.84
N SER A 191 29.46 -20.58 38.16
CA SER A 191 29.33 -19.37 38.96
C SER A 191 29.58 -19.68 40.45
N LEU A 192 29.47 -18.67 41.33
CA LEU A 192 29.54 -18.90 42.77
C LEU A 192 28.43 -19.86 43.20
N PRO A 193 28.77 -20.94 43.93
CA PRO A 193 27.77 -21.84 44.46
C PRO A 193 27.00 -21.18 45.62
N ASP A 194 25.70 -21.45 45.68
CA ASP A 194 24.82 -21.04 46.77
C ASP A 194 24.37 -22.29 47.55
N PHE A 195 24.88 -22.44 48.76
CA PHE A 195 24.63 -23.59 49.65
C PHE A 195 23.83 -23.20 50.91
N ASP A 196 23.44 -21.92 51.03
CA ASP A 196 22.78 -21.39 52.23
C ASP A 196 21.25 -21.59 52.21
N ASP A 197 20.60 -21.33 53.33
CA ASP A 197 19.13 -21.35 53.44
C ASP A 197 18.52 -20.23 52.56
N ASP A 198 17.28 -20.40 52.08
CA ASP A 198 16.60 -19.51 51.11
C ASP A 198 16.56 -18.03 51.55
N ARG A 199 16.83 -17.76 52.84
CA ARG A 199 16.91 -16.43 53.45
C ARG A 199 18.13 -15.60 53.05
N TYR A 200 19.21 -16.21 52.56
CA TYR A 200 20.48 -15.52 52.25
C TYR A 200 21.01 -15.78 50.84
N ARG A 201 20.10 -15.96 49.88
CA ARG A 201 20.48 -16.23 48.49
C ARG A 201 21.40 -15.14 47.94
N LEU A 202 22.40 -15.57 47.19
CA LEU A 202 23.36 -14.68 46.54
C LEU A 202 22.70 -13.97 45.35
N THR A 203 22.66 -12.65 45.39
CA THR A 203 22.25 -11.85 44.23
C THR A 203 23.47 -11.65 43.32
N ILE A 204 23.43 -12.18 42.11
CA ILE A 204 24.47 -12.01 41.09
C ILE A 204 23.83 -11.31 39.90
N ASP A 205 24.13 -10.02 39.74
CA ASP A 205 23.64 -9.20 38.63
C ASP A 205 24.80 -8.49 37.95
N TYR A 206 25.20 -9.00 36.80
CA TYR A 206 26.34 -8.48 36.05
C TYR A 206 26.06 -7.09 35.46
N SER A 207 24.80 -6.78 35.18
CA SER A 207 24.39 -5.50 34.57
C SER A 207 24.61 -4.30 35.50
N LEU A 208 24.58 -4.53 36.82
CA LEU A 208 24.79 -3.47 37.82
C LEU A 208 26.27 -3.23 38.17
N MET A 209 27.22 -3.97 37.56
CA MET A 209 28.65 -3.79 37.84
C MET A 209 29.25 -2.48 37.31
N GLY A 210 28.53 -1.74 36.43
CA GLY A 210 28.98 -0.44 35.93
C GLY A 210 30.15 -0.50 34.94
N GLY A 211 30.26 -1.58 34.16
CA GLY A 211 31.30 -1.72 33.13
C GLY A 211 31.13 -0.73 31.97
N THR A 212 32.21 -0.47 31.23
CA THR A 212 32.13 0.29 29.98
C THR A 212 31.29 -0.48 28.96
N VAL A 213 30.04 -0.07 28.79
CA VAL A 213 29.13 -0.60 27.79
C VAL A 213 29.64 -0.19 26.41
N LEU A 214 30.04 -1.16 25.59
CA LEU A 214 30.26 -0.93 24.16
C LEU A 214 28.94 -0.45 23.56
N GLU A 215 28.97 0.65 22.79
CA GLU A 215 27.76 1.19 22.16
C GLU A 215 27.07 0.09 21.33
N VAL A 216 25.82 -0.17 21.69
CA VAL A 216 24.91 -1.05 20.97
C VAL A 216 23.90 -0.15 20.30
N ASP A 217 23.76 -0.28 18.98
CA ASP A 217 22.87 0.59 18.22
C ASP A 217 21.54 -0.09 17.88
N ASP A 218 21.37 -1.37 18.20
CA ASP A 218 20.15 -2.13 17.90
C ASP A 218 19.76 -3.15 18.99
N ILE A 219 18.45 -3.44 19.04
CA ILE A 219 17.82 -4.46 19.87
C ILE A 219 17.14 -5.44 18.92
N TYR A 220 17.59 -6.69 18.89
CA TYR A 220 17.15 -7.71 17.93
C TYR A 220 17.15 -7.23 16.45
N GLY A 221 18.13 -6.42 16.04
CA GLY A 221 18.21 -5.88 14.68
C GLY A 221 17.31 -4.66 14.42
N VAL A 222 16.56 -4.19 15.42
CA VAL A 222 15.82 -2.93 15.37
C VAL A 222 16.71 -1.82 15.94
N SER A 223 17.07 -0.84 15.11
CA SER A 223 17.88 0.29 15.56
C SER A 223 17.18 1.07 16.69
N VAL A 224 17.94 1.46 17.70
CA VAL A 224 17.45 2.19 18.88
C VAL A 224 16.74 3.48 18.50
N ASP A 225 17.21 4.18 17.46
CA ASP A 225 16.57 5.39 16.95
C ASP A 225 15.12 5.15 16.51
N LYS A 226 14.82 3.99 15.93
CA LYS A 226 13.45 3.61 15.54
C LYS A 226 12.58 3.33 16.75
N ILE A 227 13.12 2.65 17.76
CA ILE A 227 12.44 2.40 19.04
C ILE A 227 12.11 3.72 19.72
N ASN A 228 13.08 4.62 19.85
CA ASN A 228 12.91 5.92 20.47
C ASN A 228 11.96 6.84 19.67
N THR A 229 12.00 6.77 18.34
CA THR A 229 11.04 7.47 17.48
C THR A 229 9.62 6.95 17.70
N TYR A 230 9.44 5.63 17.78
CA TYR A 230 8.15 5.02 18.08
C TYR A 230 7.65 5.45 19.47
N LEU A 231 8.47 5.34 20.51
CA LEU A 231 8.11 5.76 21.87
C LEU A 231 7.73 7.23 21.96
N SER A 232 8.53 8.10 21.34
CA SER A 232 8.24 9.52 21.26
C SER A 232 6.92 9.78 20.54
N SER A 233 6.60 8.97 19.52
CA SER A 233 5.34 9.05 18.81
C SER A 233 4.14 8.63 19.68
N VAL A 234 4.24 7.51 20.39
CA VAL A 234 3.17 7.05 21.30
C VAL A 234 2.96 8.04 22.45
N TRP A 235 4.04 8.58 23.01
CA TRP A 235 3.99 9.65 24.01
C TRP A 235 3.30 10.91 23.47
N LEU A 236 3.67 11.37 22.27
CA LEU A 236 3.12 12.58 21.68
C LEU A 236 1.61 12.44 21.45
N LYS A 237 1.15 11.25 21.05
CA LYS A 237 -0.28 10.93 20.96
C LYS A 237 -0.99 11.12 22.30
N ALA A 238 -0.41 10.60 23.39
CA ALA A 238 -0.95 10.77 24.74
C ALA A 238 -0.94 12.26 25.15
N ALA A 239 0.14 12.98 24.87
CA ALA A 239 0.28 14.39 25.20
C ALA A 239 -0.72 15.29 24.46
N MET A 240 -1.13 14.92 23.24
CA MET A 240 -2.17 15.65 22.49
C MET A 240 -3.56 15.55 23.10
N LEU A 241 -3.83 14.51 23.90
CA LEU A 241 -5.10 14.35 24.62
C LEU A 241 -5.14 15.13 25.94
N MET A 242 -4.02 15.73 26.38
CA MET A 242 -3.99 16.50 27.62
C MET A 242 -4.92 17.72 27.54
N GLY A 243 -5.76 17.90 28.56
CA GLY A 243 -6.70 19.02 28.66
C GLY A 243 -8.03 18.85 27.95
N THR A 244 -8.32 17.66 27.42
CA THR A 244 -9.70 17.24 27.12
C THR A 244 -10.30 16.57 28.36
N ASP A 245 -11.57 16.85 28.67
CA ASP A 245 -12.32 16.19 29.74
C ASP A 245 -12.64 14.74 29.32
N LEU A 246 -11.63 13.87 29.41
CA LEU A 246 -11.77 12.44 29.20
C LEU A 246 -11.91 11.75 30.55
N ASP A 247 -12.97 10.96 30.71
CA ASP A 247 -13.17 10.12 31.90
C ASP A 247 -12.15 8.95 31.96
N ASP A 248 -11.55 8.58 30.82
CA ASP A 248 -10.55 7.51 30.73
C ASP A 248 -9.12 8.07 30.78
N TRP A 249 -8.42 7.81 31.88
CA TRP A 249 -7.04 8.25 32.11
C TRP A 249 -6.00 7.39 31.37
N LYS A 250 -6.36 6.19 30.89
CA LYS A 250 -5.43 5.22 30.30
C LYS A 250 -4.65 5.79 29.11
N PRO A 251 -5.26 6.52 28.15
CA PRO A 251 -4.52 7.09 27.02
C PRO A 251 -3.59 8.24 27.42
N LEU A 252 -3.78 8.83 28.61
CA LEU A 252 -3.02 9.99 29.10
C LEU A 252 -1.78 9.60 29.90
N CYS A 253 -1.72 8.37 30.43
CA CYS A 253 -0.73 7.95 31.45
C CYS A 253 0.74 8.05 31.02
N LEU A 254 1.04 8.12 29.71
CA LEU A 254 2.38 8.36 29.20
C LEU A 254 2.82 9.82 29.25
N ALA A 255 1.89 10.77 29.21
CA ALA A 255 2.19 12.20 29.19
C ALA A 255 1.89 12.88 30.53
N GLU A 256 0.89 12.39 31.25
CA GLU A 256 0.48 12.92 32.55
C GLU A 256 0.10 11.76 33.46
N TYR A 257 0.44 11.83 34.74
CA TYR A 257 -0.07 10.90 35.75
C TYR A 257 -0.49 11.63 37.01
N ARG A 258 -1.67 11.31 37.53
CA ARG A 258 -2.19 11.84 38.80
C ARG A 258 -2.37 10.71 39.80
N SER A 259 -1.90 10.90 41.03
CA SER A 259 -2.01 9.88 42.07
C SER A 259 -3.45 9.53 42.46
N THR A 260 -4.44 10.37 42.10
CA THR A 260 -5.87 10.10 42.31
C THR A 260 -6.44 9.08 41.33
N TRP A 261 -5.82 8.87 40.16
CA TRP A 261 -6.30 7.89 39.18
C TRP A 261 -6.16 6.46 39.70
N ARG A 262 -5.04 6.18 40.38
CA ARG A 262 -4.78 4.93 41.07
C ARG A 262 -4.00 5.22 42.34
N PRO A 263 -4.65 5.19 43.52
CA PRO A 263 -3.99 5.43 44.80
C PRO A 263 -2.83 4.46 45.01
N LEU A 264 -1.68 4.95 45.46
CA LEU A 264 -0.58 4.08 45.82
C LEU A 264 -0.85 3.41 47.18
N PRO A 265 -0.71 2.08 47.28
CA PRO A 265 -0.84 1.39 48.56
C PRO A 265 0.14 1.94 49.60
N GLY A 266 -0.36 2.34 50.76
CA GLY A 266 0.44 2.76 51.90
C GLY A 266 1.07 4.16 51.80
N TRP A 267 0.56 5.04 50.92
CA TRP A 267 0.99 6.43 50.84
C TRP A 267 -0.18 7.41 50.79
N ASP A 268 -0.25 8.31 51.78
CA ASP A 268 -1.29 9.34 51.90
C ASP A 268 -0.96 10.63 51.12
N GLY A 269 0.15 10.68 50.40
CA GLY A 269 0.57 11.87 49.65
C GLY A 269 -0.03 11.93 48.25
N HIS A 270 -0.38 13.13 47.81
CA HIS A 270 -0.88 13.36 46.46
C HIS A 270 0.20 13.98 45.58
N PHE A 271 0.32 13.47 44.36
CA PHE A 271 1.25 14.04 43.38
C PHE A 271 0.71 13.96 41.97
N HIS A 272 1.27 14.83 41.14
CA HIS A 272 0.96 14.98 39.73
C HIS A 272 2.28 15.04 38.97
N LEU A 273 2.44 14.11 38.04
CA LEU A 273 3.59 14.00 37.14
C LEU A 273 3.20 14.51 35.76
N ARG A 274 4.05 15.35 35.19
CA ARG A 274 4.07 15.62 33.76
C ARG A 274 5.32 14.97 33.18
N LEU A 275 5.10 14.13 32.18
CA LEU A 275 6.09 13.23 31.65
C LEU A 275 6.52 13.71 30.26
N GLY A 276 7.83 13.67 30.01
CA GLY A 276 8.39 13.79 28.68
C GLY A 276 8.43 12.44 27.97
N ALA A 277 8.83 12.45 26.69
CA ALA A 277 8.95 11.22 25.91
C ALA A 277 9.93 10.23 26.59
N PRO A 278 9.52 8.97 26.81
CA PRO A 278 10.43 7.94 27.31
C PRO A 278 11.42 7.56 26.21
N ARG A 279 12.63 7.16 26.61
CA ARG A 279 13.67 6.69 25.69
C ARG A 279 14.33 5.43 26.21
N VAL A 280 14.84 4.63 25.29
CA VAL A 280 15.53 3.37 25.54
C VAL A 280 16.99 3.52 25.12
N LYS A 281 17.90 3.01 25.95
CA LYS A 281 19.31 2.82 25.63
C LYS A 281 19.66 1.35 25.84
N PRO A 282 20.09 0.60 24.81
CA PRO A 282 20.41 -0.81 24.97
C PRO A 282 21.69 -1.00 25.79
N VAL A 283 21.68 -2.07 26.57
CA VAL A 283 22.87 -2.65 27.20
C VAL A 283 23.36 -3.83 26.35
N CYS A 284 22.41 -4.65 25.90
CA CYS A 284 22.62 -5.69 24.89
C CYS A 284 21.38 -5.85 24.00
N SER A 285 21.37 -6.87 23.14
CA SER A 285 20.21 -7.15 22.30
C SER A 285 18.97 -7.59 23.08
N ARG A 286 19.11 -7.93 24.37
CA ARG A 286 18.04 -8.48 25.23
C ARG A 286 17.72 -7.61 26.45
N GLU A 287 18.47 -6.55 26.70
CA GLU A 287 18.38 -5.78 27.95
C GLU A 287 18.68 -4.32 27.65
N ALA A 288 17.88 -3.42 28.21
CA ALA A 288 18.01 -2.00 27.98
C ALA A 288 17.63 -1.17 29.21
N ILE A 289 18.15 0.05 29.23
CA ILE A 289 17.79 1.08 30.20
C ILE A 289 16.64 1.89 29.60
N VAL A 290 15.49 1.86 30.25
CA VAL A 290 14.35 2.73 29.95
C VAL A 290 14.49 3.99 30.81
N TYR A 291 14.60 5.13 30.17
CA TYR A 291 14.60 6.45 30.81
C TYR A 291 13.21 7.05 30.73
N PHE A 292 12.61 7.29 31.89
CA PHE A 292 11.41 8.08 32.03
C PHE A 292 11.80 9.53 32.32
N SER A 293 11.56 10.40 31.34
CA SER A 293 11.75 11.84 31.50
C SER A 293 10.55 12.41 32.26
N VAL A 294 10.80 13.07 33.39
CA VAL A 294 9.75 13.69 34.19
C VAL A 294 9.98 15.20 34.17
N ASP A 295 9.18 15.87 33.35
CA ASP A 295 9.26 17.31 33.12
C ASP A 295 8.95 18.08 34.41
N GLU A 296 7.89 17.67 35.11
CA GLU A 296 7.46 18.28 36.38
C GLU A 296 6.90 17.23 37.34
N VAL A 297 7.29 17.35 38.61
CA VAL A 297 6.72 16.62 39.74
C VAL A 297 6.12 17.64 40.69
N LEU A 298 4.81 17.57 40.89
CA LEU A 298 4.06 18.46 41.77
C LEU A 298 3.49 17.66 42.92
N PHE A 299 3.78 18.05 44.16
CA PHE A 299 3.23 17.45 45.36
C PHE A 299 2.13 18.33 45.96
N TYR A 300 1.10 17.68 46.51
CA TYR A 300 -0.08 18.30 47.09
C TYR A 300 -0.40 17.68 48.45
N GLU A 301 -1.01 18.49 49.34
CA GLU A 301 -1.50 18.03 50.65
C GLU A 301 -2.78 17.19 50.53
N ASP A 302 -3.61 17.45 49.52
CA ASP A 302 -4.87 16.76 49.27
C ASP A 302 -5.07 16.44 47.77
N ALA A 303 -6.19 15.81 47.44
CA ALA A 303 -6.53 15.38 46.09
C ALA A 303 -6.94 16.52 45.14
N ASP A 304 -6.96 17.78 45.60
CA ASP A 304 -7.33 18.94 44.79
C ASP A 304 -6.13 19.55 44.07
N PHE A 305 -5.88 19.06 42.85
CA PHE A 305 -4.78 19.53 42.00
C PHE A 305 -4.98 20.95 41.44
N THR A 306 -6.08 21.63 41.74
CA THR A 306 -6.30 23.04 41.36
C THR A 306 -5.61 24.02 42.30
N LYS A 307 -5.21 23.55 43.50
CA LYS A 307 -4.45 24.35 44.48
C LYS A 307 -2.99 24.54 44.07
N GLU A 308 -2.30 25.45 44.74
CA GLU A 308 -0.87 25.62 44.54
C GLU A 308 -0.12 24.41 45.14
N PRO A 309 0.79 23.76 44.39
CA PRO A 309 1.54 22.61 44.90
C PRO A 309 2.50 23.06 46.00
N HIS A 310 2.58 22.31 47.09
CA HIS A 310 3.47 22.67 48.21
C HIS A 310 4.94 22.40 47.89
N ARG A 311 5.24 21.50 46.95
CA ARG A 311 6.58 21.31 46.38
C ARG A 311 6.52 21.04 44.88
N ARG A 312 7.53 21.53 44.16
CA ARG A 312 7.72 21.35 42.72
C ARG A 312 9.15 20.98 42.42
N TYR A 313 9.33 19.95 41.60
CA TYR A 313 10.60 19.61 40.98
C TYR A 313 10.42 19.54 39.46
N SER A 314 11.51 19.67 38.72
CA SER A 314 11.49 19.60 37.25
C SER A 314 12.75 18.96 36.71
N GLY A 315 12.68 18.44 35.48
CA GLY A 315 13.84 17.88 34.79
C GLY A 315 14.45 16.68 35.52
N TRP A 316 13.60 15.79 36.02
CA TRP A 316 14.00 14.50 36.59
C TRP A 316 14.10 13.46 35.48
N GLU A 317 15.04 12.53 35.61
CA GLU A 317 15.21 11.40 34.71
C GLU A 317 15.36 10.13 35.55
N ILE A 318 14.42 9.20 35.39
CA ILE A 318 14.38 7.96 36.16
C ILE A 318 14.77 6.83 35.23
N ALA A 319 15.82 6.10 35.58
CA ALA A 319 16.36 5.01 34.79
C ALA A 319 15.94 3.66 35.39
N VAL A 320 15.30 2.82 34.59
CA VAL A 320 14.91 1.45 34.95
C VAL A 320 15.57 0.49 33.97
N LEU A 321 16.26 -0.52 34.50
CA LEU A 321 16.89 -1.56 33.71
C LEU A 321 15.91 -2.71 33.53
N VAL A 322 15.65 -3.12 32.28
CA VAL A 322 14.61 -4.09 31.92
C VAL A 322 15.08 -4.98 30.77
N ASP A 323 14.70 -6.25 30.81
CA ASP A 323 14.87 -7.19 29.71
C ASP A 323 13.82 -6.94 28.61
N ILE A 324 14.17 -7.28 27.38
CA ILE A 324 13.35 -7.08 26.20
C ILE A 324 13.03 -8.44 25.55
N ILE A 325 11.73 -8.68 25.39
CA ILE A 325 11.16 -9.81 24.67
C ILE A 325 10.92 -9.37 23.23
N HIS A 326 11.40 -10.17 22.27
CA HIS A 326 11.17 -9.96 20.85
C HIS A 326 10.14 -10.96 20.33
N GLU A 327 9.04 -10.44 19.81
CA GLU A 327 7.98 -11.22 19.18
C GLU A 327 8.00 -10.93 17.68
N PHE A 328 8.18 -11.97 16.86
CA PHE A 328 8.17 -11.88 15.41
C PHE A 328 7.32 -13.01 14.81
N ASP A 329 6.27 -12.63 14.07
CA ASP A 329 5.33 -13.58 13.44
C ASP A 329 5.52 -13.74 11.93
N GLY A 330 6.58 -13.14 11.37
CA GLY A 330 6.86 -13.09 9.93
C GLY A 330 6.55 -11.74 9.27
N PHE A 331 5.59 -10.98 9.81
CA PHE A 331 5.19 -9.67 9.28
C PHE A 331 5.24 -8.56 10.32
N VAL A 332 4.94 -8.90 11.57
CA VAL A 332 4.91 -8.01 12.72
C VAL A 332 6.17 -8.24 13.54
N THR A 333 6.88 -7.15 13.82
CA THR A 333 8.01 -7.08 14.73
C THR A 333 7.58 -6.28 15.96
N ARG A 334 7.63 -6.91 17.13
CA ARG A 334 7.27 -6.28 18.40
C ARG A 334 8.41 -6.45 19.42
N CYS A 335 8.80 -5.34 20.05
CA CYS A 335 9.71 -5.36 21.20
C CYS A 335 8.93 -4.99 22.46
N VAL A 336 8.99 -5.83 23.47
CA VAL A 336 8.16 -5.76 24.68
C VAL A 336 9.06 -5.74 25.90
N LEU A 337 8.79 -4.86 26.86
CA LEU A 337 9.48 -4.85 28.15
C LEU A 337 9.03 -6.03 29.01
N ASP A 338 9.98 -6.84 29.48
CA ASP A 338 9.72 -7.86 30.50
C ASP A 338 9.70 -7.20 31.88
N LEU A 339 8.52 -6.77 32.30
CA LEU A 339 8.36 -6.00 33.54
C LEU A 339 8.75 -6.78 34.79
N ALA A 340 8.76 -8.12 34.74
CA ALA A 340 9.22 -8.94 35.86
C ALA A 340 10.74 -8.85 36.10
N SER A 341 11.51 -8.45 35.08
CA SER A 341 12.96 -8.22 35.16
C SER A 341 13.33 -6.79 35.57
N ALA A 342 12.33 -5.91 35.68
CA ALA A 342 12.54 -4.48 35.87
C ALA A 342 13.14 -4.16 37.23
N ARG A 343 14.16 -3.30 37.24
CA ARG A 343 14.83 -2.86 38.47
C ARG A 343 15.38 -1.44 38.34
N PRO A 344 15.38 -0.64 39.43
CA PRO A 344 15.88 0.71 39.40
C PRO A 344 17.39 0.73 39.10
N TYR A 345 17.81 1.61 38.20
CA TYR A 345 19.23 1.81 37.88
C TYR A 345 19.72 3.17 38.39
N HIS A 346 19.83 3.28 39.73
CA HIS A 346 20.09 4.53 40.44
C HIS A 346 21.28 5.35 39.90
N ALA A 347 22.36 4.70 39.45
CA ALA A 347 23.54 5.36 38.89
C ALA A 347 23.25 6.18 37.61
N HIS A 348 22.13 5.91 36.93
CA HIS A 348 21.70 6.59 35.72
C HIS A 348 20.52 7.55 35.92
N CYS A 349 19.98 7.65 37.15
CA CYS A 349 18.94 8.62 37.46
C CYS A 349 19.54 10.03 37.63
N LYS A 350 18.78 11.07 37.27
CA LYS A 350 19.15 12.47 37.48
C LYS A 350 18.00 13.22 38.16
N TYR A 351 18.31 13.96 39.21
CA TYR A 351 17.33 14.69 40.00
C TYR A 351 17.72 16.17 40.08
N SER A 352 17.26 16.98 39.13
CA SER A 352 17.53 18.42 39.14
C SER A 352 16.76 19.10 40.28
N GLY A 353 17.41 20.02 41.00
CA GLY A 353 16.81 20.73 42.14
C GLY A 353 16.57 19.87 43.40
N PHE A 354 17.16 18.68 43.46
CA PHE A 354 17.09 17.79 44.61
C PHE A 354 18.22 18.07 45.61
N GLU A 355 17.87 18.24 46.89
CA GLU A 355 18.83 18.42 47.98
C GLU A 355 18.94 17.12 48.81
N GLU A 356 20.08 16.43 48.72
CA GLU A 356 20.33 15.15 49.41
C GLU A 356 20.19 15.20 50.94
N HIS A 357 20.24 16.39 51.53
CA HIS A 357 20.18 16.60 52.98
C HIS A 357 18.76 16.89 53.49
N ASP A 358 17.78 17.09 52.60
CA ASP A 358 16.38 17.30 52.97
C ASP A 358 15.65 15.95 53.06
N GLU A 359 15.37 15.49 54.29
CA GLU A 359 14.70 14.22 54.55
C GLU A 359 13.35 14.07 53.83
N ILE A 360 12.61 15.17 53.65
CA ILE A 360 11.32 15.16 52.94
C ILE A 360 11.55 15.02 51.44
N ALA A 361 12.55 15.70 50.89
CA ALA A 361 12.92 15.56 49.48
C ALA A 361 13.39 14.13 49.18
N VAL A 362 14.22 13.54 50.04
CA VAL A 362 14.70 12.15 49.95
C VAL A 362 13.53 11.17 49.98
N ALA A 363 12.58 11.35 50.90
CA ALA A 363 11.39 10.52 50.99
C ALA A 363 10.54 10.58 49.70
N TYR A 364 10.30 11.77 49.17
CA TYR A 364 9.57 11.95 47.90
C TYR A 364 10.31 11.35 46.71
N CYS A 365 11.61 11.59 46.58
CA CYS A 365 12.41 11.02 45.50
C CYS A 365 12.38 9.49 45.54
N THR A 366 12.63 8.91 46.71
CA THR A 366 12.60 7.45 46.92
C THR A 366 11.26 6.88 46.49
N ARG A 367 10.17 7.54 46.89
CA ARG A 367 8.82 7.06 46.60
C ARG A 367 8.43 7.19 45.13
N ILE A 368 8.88 8.25 44.44
CA ILE A 368 8.70 8.38 42.99
C ILE A 368 9.51 7.29 42.25
N VAL A 369 10.73 6.98 42.69
CA VAL A 369 11.52 5.89 42.09
C VAL A 369 10.86 4.53 42.30
N GLU A 370 10.32 4.26 43.49
CA GLU A 370 9.53 3.05 43.77
C GLU A 370 8.29 2.96 42.88
N PHE A 371 7.57 4.08 42.70
CA PHE A 371 6.42 4.15 41.80
C PHE A 371 6.81 3.75 40.37
N PHE A 372 7.89 4.32 39.81
CA PHE A 372 8.35 3.98 38.46
C PHE A 372 8.94 2.57 38.32
N SER A 373 9.46 1.99 39.40
CA SER A 373 10.08 0.67 39.38
C SER A 373 9.09 -0.48 39.60
N ALA A 374 7.84 -0.16 39.97
CA ALA A 374 6.80 -1.17 40.21
C ALA A 374 5.44 -0.70 39.66
N THR A 375 4.75 0.19 40.38
CA THR A 375 3.35 0.55 40.10
C THR A 375 3.11 1.14 38.71
N TYR A 376 4.03 1.99 38.23
CA TYR A 376 3.92 2.59 36.91
C TYR A 376 4.11 1.57 35.79
N LEU A 377 5.00 0.59 35.98
CA LEU A 377 5.20 -0.48 35.01
C LEU A 377 3.94 -1.36 34.90
N ASP A 378 3.33 -1.71 36.03
CA ASP A 378 2.04 -2.42 36.04
C ASP A 378 0.96 -1.63 35.27
N ILE A 379 0.95 -0.30 35.42
CA ILE A 379 0.05 0.57 34.67
C ILE A 379 0.34 0.42 33.17
N LEU A 380 1.59 0.59 32.73
CA LEU A 380 1.98 0.43 31.32
C LEU A 380 1.63 -0.96 30.77
N GLU A 381 1.69 -2.01 31.58
CA GLU A 381 1.25 -3.35 31.20
C GLU A 381 -0.25 -3.38 30.91
N THR A 382 -1.06 -2.89 31.86
CA THR A 382 -2.54 -2.91 31.78
C THR A 382 -3.13 -2.13 30.60
N VAL A 383 -2.34 -1.25 29.98
CA VAL A 383 -2.73 -0.44 28.81
C VAL A 383 -1.94 -0.76 27.55
N ASP A 384 -1.18 -1.86 27.54
CA ASP A 384 -0.34 -2.30 26.41
C ASP A 384 0.77 -1.31 25.99
N LEU A 385 1.15 -0.38 26.87
CA LEU A 385 2.22 0.62 26.64
C LEU A 385 3.61 0.12 27.07
N HIS A 386 3.70 -1.11 27.54
CA HIS A 386 4.95 -1.86 27.72
C HIS A 386 5.57 -2.32 26.39
N VAL A 387 4.85 -2.13 25.27
CA VAL A 387 5.35 -2.34 23.90
C VAL A 387 6.14 -1.13 23.45
N ILE A 388 7.46 -1.26 23.39
CA ILE A 388 8.37 -0.15 23.08
C ILE A 388 8.67 -0.01 21.59
N TYR A 389 8.30 -1.01 20.80
CA TYR A 389 8.35 -0.93 19.34
C TYR A 389 7.32 -1.88 18.74
N PHE A 390 6.59 -1.37 17.76
CA PHE A 390 5.68 -2.16 16.94
C PHE A 390 5.84 -1.73 15.49
N PHE A 391 6.17 -2.69 14.63
CA PHE A 391 6.23 -2.47 13.20
C PHE A 391 5.58 -3.63 12.47
N ASP A 392 4.59 -3.30 11.64
CA ASP A 392 3.96 -4.23 10.73
C ASP A 392 4.49 -3.95 9.32
N SER A 393 5.23 -4.89 8.74
CA SER A 393 5.80 -4.74 7.39
C SER A 393 4.75 -4.61 6.29
N ARG A 394 3.47 -4.88 6.60
CA ARG A 394 2.33 -4.70 5.70
C ARG A 394 1.82 -3.26 5.69
N TRP A 395 2.23 -2.42 6.64
CA TRP A 395 1.92 -1.00 6.62
C TRP A 395 2.80 -0.31 5.58
N PRO A 396 2.21 0.42 4.60
CA PRO A 396 2.98 1.20 3.66
C PRO A 396 3.66 2.31 4.46
N ILE A 397 4.98 2.20 4.58
CA ILE A 397 5.79 3.27 5.15
C ILE A 397 5.55 4.48 4.25
N ALA A 398 5.09 5.59 4.83
CA ALA A 398 5.02 6.89 4.18
C ALA A 398 6.44 7.46 3.92
N SER A 399 7.33 6.63 3.36
CA SER A 399 8.57 7.13 2.77
C SER A 399 8.11 8.05 1.64
N GLY A 400 8.35 9.36 1.80
CA GLY A 400 7.99 10.40 0.84
C GLY A 400 8.71 10.29 -0.52
N GLU A 401 9.32 9.15 -0.82
CA GLU A 401 9.48 8.70 -2.18
C GLU A 401 8.11 8.16 -2.59
N ILE A 402 7.44 8.90 -3.48
CA ILE A 402 6.43 8.30 -4.35
C ILE A 402 7.10 7.03 -4.85
N VAL A 403 6.71 5.89 -4.28
CA VAL A 403 6.95 4.60 -4.89
C VAL A 403 6.05 4.68 -6.12
N THR A 404 6.50 5.41 -7.14
CA THR A 404 6.52 4.85 -8.47
C THR A 404 7.08 3.49 -8.18
N VAL A 405 6.17 2.53 -8.14
CA VAL A 405 6.53 1.15 -8.24
C VAL A 405 7.32 1.14 -9.54
N GLU A 406 8.63 1.38 -9.44
CA GLU A 406 9.63 0.68 -10.20
C GLU A 406 9.43 -0.78 -9.80
N GLU A 407 8.25 -1.34 -10.14
CA GLU A 407 8.15 -2.60 -10.85
C GLU A 407 9.31 -2.46 -11.80
N GLU A 408 10.41 -3.15 -11.48
CA GLU A 408 11.60 -3.20 -12.30
C GLU A 408 11.10 -3.10 -13.73
N GLU A 409 11.41 -1.98 -14.39
CA GLU A 409 11.01 -1.74 -15.76
C GLU A 409 11.75 -2.79 -16.58
N GLU A 410 11.27 -4.04 -16.55
CA GLU A 410 11.41 -4.94 -17.66
C GLU A 410 10.82 -4.11 -18.80
N GLU A 411 11.71 -3.69 -19.69
CA GLU A 411 11.41 -3.09 -20.98
C GLU A 411 10.57 -4.11 -21.77
N GLU A 412 9.34 -4.38 -21.35
CA GLU A 412 8.30 -4.94 -22.18
C GLU A 412 8.06 -3.86 -23.23
N GLU A 413 8.70 -4.07 -24.40
CA GLU A 413 8.39 -3.41 -25.66
C GLU A 413 6.88 -3.19 -25.74
N GLU A 414 6.45 -2.00 -26.20
CA GLU A 414 5.06 -1.62 -26.48
C GLU A 414 4.40 -2.61 -27.47
N THR A 415 4.16 -3.83 -27.01
CA THR A 415 3.55 -4.89 -27.78
C THR A 415 2.07 -4.58 -27.76
N GLU A 416 1.49 -4.34 -28.93
CA GLU A 416 0.06 -4.10 -29.10
C GLU A 416 -0.76 -5.12 -28.31
N TRP A 417 -1.77 -4.62 -27.59
CA TRP A 417 -2.60 -5.40 -26.69
C TRP A 417 -3.57 -6.28 -27.47
N TYR A 418 -3.14 -7.47 -27.87
CA TYR A 418 -4.02 -8.46 -28.50
C TYR A 418 -4.79 -9.26 -27.42
N ILE A 419 -6.04 -8.89 -27.16
CA ILE A 419 -6.95 -9.61 -26.23
C ILE A 419 -7.34 -11.01 -26.77
N THR A 420 -6.97 -11.34 -28.00
CA THR A 420 -7.33 -12.60 -28.67
C THR A 420 -6.43 -13.80 -28.33
N GLY A 421 -5.42 -13.64 -27.47
CA GLY A 421 -4.53 -14.73 -27.01
C GLY A 421 -4.44 -14.82 -25.48
N ASP A 422 -4.02 -15.98 -24.97
CA ASP A 422 -3.91 -16.38 -23.55
C ASP A 422 -2.99 -15.50 -22.64
N ASN A 423 -2.70 -14.25 -23.01
CA ASN A 423 -1.96 -13.33 -22.16
C ASN A 423 -2.77 -12.94 -20.92
N GLN A 424 -2.38 -13.52 -19.78
CA GLN A 424 -2.98 -13.32 -18.45
C GLN A 424 -2.36 -12.13 -17.69
N GLY A 425 -2.07 -11.02 -18.38
CA GLY A 425 -1.65 -9.81 -17.69
C GLY A 425 -2.76 -9.32 -16.74
N PRO A 426 -2.45 -8.92 -15.49
CA PRO A 426 -3.46 -8.52 -14.50
C PRO A 426 -4.38 -7.39 -15.01
N ARG A 427 -3.83 -6.46 -15.81
CA ARG A 427 -4.58 -5.36 -16.44
C ARG A 427 -5.60 -5.85 -17.48
N VAL A 428 -5.28 -6.90 -18.25
CA VAL A 428 -6.21 -7.51 -19.21
C VAL A 428 -7.35 -8.19 -18.47
N VAL A 429 -7.06 -8.81 -17.32
CA VAL A 429 -8.05 -9.45 -16.46
C VAL A 429 -9.02 -8.42 -15.88
N GLU A 430 -8.52 -7.30 -15.35
CA GLU A 430 -9.36 -6.22 -14.80
C GLU A 430 -10.28 -5.60 -15.87
N TRP A 431 -9.74 -5.30 -17.05
CA TRP A 431 -10.54 -4.74 -18.15
C TRP A 431 -11.59 -5.72 -18.66
N ARG A 432 -11.23 -7.01 -18.80
CA ARG A 432 -12.17 -8.08 -19.14
C ARG A 432 -13.25 -8.23 -18.06
N GLU A 433 -12.89 -8.13 -16.79
CA GLU A 433 -13.86 -8.17 -15.69
C GLU A 433 -14.85 -7.02 -15.79
N MET A 434 -14.38 -5.80 -16.07
CA MET A 434 -15.27 -4.65 -16.28
C MET A 434 -16.24 -4.87 -17.46
N ILE A 435 -15.74 -5.30 -18.62
CA ILE A 435 -16.55 -5.56 -19.82
C ILE A 435 -17.60 -6.65 -19.58
N THR A 436 -17.28 -7.66 -18.77
CA THR A 436 -18.15 -8.83 -18.56
C THR A 436 -19.11 -8.68 -17.38
N ARG A 437 -18.72 -7.94 -16.33
CA ARG A 437 -19.46 -7.87 -15.06
C ARG A 437 -20.08 -6.52 -14.74
N CYS A 438 -19.58 -5.42 -15.33
CA CYS A 438 -20.07 -4.08 -15.02
C CYS A 438 -21.59 -4.00 -15.18
N ASN A 439 -22.25 -3.44 -14.17
CA ASN A 439 -23.70 -3.26 -14.15
C ASN A 439 -24.05 -1.83 -13.79
N MET A 440 -24.90 -1.20 -14.59
CA MET A 440 -25.39 0.15 -14.37
C MET A 440 -26.53 0.23 -13.35
N PHE A 441 -27.12 -0.90 -12.92
CA PHE A 441 -28.19 -0.96 -11.89
C PHE A 441 -29.32 0.08 -12.07
N GLY A 442 -29.68 0.38 -13.32
CA GLY A 442 -30.74 1.33 -13.67
C GLY A 442 -30.31 2.80 -13.78
N PHE A 443 -29.05 3.14 -13.46
CA PHE A 443 -28.50 4.47 -13.71
C PHE A 443 -28.23 4.69 -15.20
N ASP A 444 -28.36 5.92 -15.67
CA ASP A 444 -28.13 6.25 -17.08
C ASP A 444 -26.67 6.53 -17.39
N GLN A 445 -25.97 7.10 -16.41
CA GLN A 445 -24.56 7.38 -16.49
C GLN A 445 -23.91 7.11 -15.13
N VAL A 446 -22.71 6.54 -15.16
CA VAL A 446 -21.85 6.36 -14.00
C VAL A 446 -20.47 6.90 -14.37
N ILE A 447 -19.99 7.90 -13.65
CA ILE A 447 -18.64 8.43 -13.79
C ILE A 447 -17.83 7.97 -12.57
N ALA A 448 -16.76 7.22 -12.78
CA ALA A 448 -15.85 6.80 -11.73
C ALA A 448 -14.61 7.69 -11.74
N ILE A 449 -14.25 8.26 -10.59
CA ILE A 449 -13.06 9.08 -10.38
C ILE A 449 -12.14 8.32 -9.44
N SER A 450 -10.97 7.91 -9.93
CA SER A 450 -10.02 7.16 -9.11
C SER A 450 -9.33 8.08 -8.10
N GLN A 451 -8.89 7.52 -6.97
CA GLN A 451 -8.06 8.25 -6.02
C GLN A 451 -6.74 8.71 -6.65
N SER A 452 -6.15 7.88 -7.51
CA SER A 452 -4.97 8.21 -8.32
C SER A 452 -5.19 9.45 -9.20
N THR A 453 -6.39 9.64 -9.75
CA THR A 453 -6.78 10.85 -10.51
C THR A 453 -6.71 12.09 -9.64
N ILE A 454 -7.21 12.01 -8.41
CA ILE A 454 -7.26 13.14 -7.48
C ILE A 454 -5.84 13.53 -7.04
N ASN A 455 -4.99 12.53 -6.79
CA ASN A 455 -3.58 12.77 -6.46
C ASN A 455 -2.81 13.40 -7.63
N ALA A 456 -3.00 12.87 -8.86
CA ALA A 456 -2.41 13.47 -10.06
C ALA A 456 -2.91 14.90 -10.30
N PHE A 457 -4.17 15.18 -9.96
CA PHE A 457 -4.74 16.53 -10.03
C PHE A 457 -4.03 17.48 -9.05
N PHE A 458 -3.83 17.09 -7.79
CA PHE A 458 -3.07 17.90 -6.82
C PHE A 458 -1.61 18.09 -7.22
N GLU A 459 -0.98 17.07 -7.79
CA GLU A 459 0.38 17.16 -8.33
C GLU A 459 0.47 18.14 -9.50
N SER A 460 -0.50 18.12 -10.42
CA SER A 460 -0.58 19.09 -11.51
C SER A 460 -0.73 20.51 -10.97
N LEU A 461 -1.66 20.74 -10.04
CA LEU A 461 -1.87 22.06 -9.44
C LEU A 461 -0.62 22.57 -8.72
N TRP A 462 0.08 21.69 -8.00
CA TRP A 462 1.33 22.03 -7.33
C TRP A 462 2.45 22.37 -8.32
N THR A 463 2.58 21.58 -9.39
CA THR A 463 3.56 21.81 -10.47
C THR A 463 3.31 23.14 -11.17
N ASP A 464 2.05 23.47 -11.45
CA ASP A 464 1.66 24.76 -12.03
C ASP A 464 1.96 25.92 -11.07
N GLY A 465 1.71 25.72 -9.77
CA GLY A 465 1.99 26.70 -8.71
C GLY A 465 3.48 27.02 -8.51
N GLN A 466 4.41 26.12 -8.89
CA GLN A 466 5.85 26.39 -8.80
C GLN A 466 6.30 27.47 -9.78
N ASN A 467 5.59 27.61 -10.90
CA ASN A 467 5.84 28.65 -11.87
C ASN A 467 5.32 29.98 -11.29
N HIS A 468 6.23 30.86 -10.86
CA HIS A 468 5.97 32.11 -10.12
C HIS A 468 5.07 33.14 -10.83
N ARG A 469 4.52 32.81 -12.00
CA ARG A 469 3.61 33.65 -12.80
C ARG A 469 2.14 33.44 -12.44
N HIS A 470 1.79 32.43 -11.65
CA HIS A 470 0.42 32.11 -11.29
C HIS A 470 0.10 32.50 -9.84
N SER A 471 -1.15 32.89 -9.58
CA SER A 471 -1.66 33.25 -8.24
C SER A 471 -1.87 32.04 -7.31
N ASP A 472 -1.54 30.82 -7.75
CA ASP A 472 -1.73 29.54 -7.04
C ASP A 472 -0.54 29.14 -6.15
N HIS A 473 0.27 30.12 -5.74
CA HIS A 473 1.49 29.86 -4.97
C HIS A 473 1.20 29.24 -3.58
N SER A 474 -0.04 29.31 -3.08
CA SER A 474 -0.41 28.79 -1.75
C SER A 474 -0.27 27.27 -1.61
N LEU A 475 -0.43 26.49 -2.68
CA LEU A 475 -0.17 25.03 -2.66
C LEU A 475 1.31 24.69 -2.56
N VAL A 476 2.21 25.60 -2.96
CA VAL A 476 3.66 25.38 -2.93
C VAL A 476 4.28 26.01 -1.70
N LYS A 477 3.82 27.21 -1.32
CA LYS A 477 4.30 27.93 -0.15
C LYS A 477 3.20 28.83 0.39
N TRP A 478 3.01 28.75 1.70
CA TRP A 478 2.02 29.56 2.39
C TRP A 478 2.60 30.09 3.70
N ARG A 479 2.13 31.26 4.10
CA ARG A 479 2.54 31.91 5.35
C ARG A 479 1.32 32.47 6.09
N TYR A 480 1.36 32.35 7.41
CA TYR A 480 0.48 33.03 8.34
C TYR A 480 1.30 34.03 9.14
N GLU A 481 1.23 35.30 8.72
CA GLU A 481 1.97 36.40 9.32
C GLU A 481 3.46 36.07 9.54
N GLU A 482 3.97 36.24 10.76
CA GLU A 482 5.30 35.80 11.19
C GLU A 482 5.30 34.47 11.97
N PHE A 483 4.11 33.89 12.18
CA PHE A 483 3.90 32.75 13.06
C PHE A 483 4.10 31.41 12.38
N PHE A 484 3.80 31.32 11.08
CA PHE A 484 3.95 30.09 10.32
C PHE A 484 4.37 30.39 8.89
N ASN A 485 5.30 29.62 8.36
CA ASN A 485 5.70 29.67 6.96
C ASN A 485 6.22 28.31 6.56
N ALA A 486 5.60 27.72 5.54
CA ALA A 486 5.97 26.40 5.05
C ALA A 486 6.05 26.40 3.52
N ARG A 487 7.01 25.63 3.01
CA ARG A 487 6.99 25.12 1.64
C ARG A 487 6.44 23.69 1.68
N PHE A 488 5.62 23.34 0.70
CA PHE A 488 4.91 22.06 0.65
C PHE A 488 5.34 21.23 -0.56
N LYS A 489 5.25 19.90 -0.42
CA LYS A 489 5.21 18.95 -1.53
C LYS A 489 3.74 18.74 -1.97
N PRO A 490 3.45 18.10 -3.12
CA PRO A 490 2.09 17.81 -3.54
C PRO A 490 1.28 17.13 -2.44
N MET A 491 0.04 17.58 -2.21
CA MET A 491 -0.89 16.90 -1.30
C MET A 491 -1.29 15.54 -1.87
N THR A 492 -1.53 14.57 -0.99
CA THR A 492 -2.01 13.24 -1.38
C THR A 492 -3.24 12.86 -0.58
N LEU A 493 -4.07 12.00 -1.13
CA LEU A 493 -5.34 11.58 -0.55
C LEU A 493 -5.55 10.06 -0.67
N ARG A 494 -6.24 9.50 0.33
CA ARG A 494 -6.82 8.15 0.34
C ARG A 494 -8.32 8.23 0.61
N LEU A 495 -9.14 7.55 -0.20
CA LEU A 495 -10.59 7.50 0.03
C LEU A 495 -10.95 6.40 1.03
N LEU A 496 -11.97 6.65 1.84
CA LEU A 496 -12.57 5.71 2.79
C LEU A 496 -14.02 5.39 2.38
N SER A 497 -14.47 4.15 2.61
CA SER A 497 -15.80 3.69 2.14
C SER A 497 -16.98 4.40 2.82
N ASN A 498 -16.73 5.10 3.94
CA ASN A 498 -17.72 5.87 4.68
C ASN A 498 -17.98 7.28 4.11
N GLY A 499 -17.45 7.60 2.92
CA GLY A 499 -17.62 8.92 2.31
C GLY A 499 -16.64 9.98 2.82
N ARG A 500 -15.57 9.55 3.49
CA ARG A 500 -14.50 10.40 3.99
C ARG A 500 -13.20 10.12 3.24
N ALA A 501 -12.21 10.98 3.45
CA ALA A 501 -10.88 10.80 2.89
C ALA A 501 -9.81 11.20 3.90
N ILE A 502 -8.67 10.52 3.87
CA ILE A 502 -7.47 10.96 4.57
C ILE A 502 -6.66 11.80 3.60
N VAL A 503 -6.37 13.04 3.96
CA VAL A 503 -5.57 14.00 3.20
C VAL A 503 -4.27 14.24 3.93
N TRP A 504 -3.14 14.03 3.24
CA TRP A 504 -1.82 14.36 3.74
C TRP A 504 -1.35 15.69 3.20
N VAL A 505 -1.01 16.58 4.11
CA VAL A 505 -0.28 17.82 3.84
C VAL A 505 1.19 17.55 4.09
N HIS A 506 2.00 17.65 3.05
CA HIS A 506 3.44 17.35 3.09
C HIS A 506 4.24 18.65 3.17
N LEU A 507 4.91 18.88 4.29
CA LEU A 507 5.70 20.08 4.57
C LEU A 507 7.17 19.76 4.27
N GLU A 508 7.70 20.36 3.21
CA GLU A 508 9.09 20.17 2.78
C GLU A 508 10.06 20.78 3.80
N HIS A 509 9.87 22.06 4.12
CA HIS A 509 10.61 22.78 5.14
C HIS A 509 9.89 24.09 5.50
N GLY A 510 10.18 24.63 6.69
CA GLY A 510 9.55 25.87 7.13
C GLY A 510 9.96 26.32 8.52
N HIS A 511 9.16 27.22 9.08
CA HIS A 511 9.23 27.56 10.49
C HIS A 511 7.85 27.82 11.08
N LEU A 512 7.75 27.64 12.40
CA LEU A 512 6.58 27.96 13.21
C LEU A 512 6.98 28.64 14.52
N LYS A 513 6.05 29.40 15.08
CA LYS A 513 6.07 29.91 16.47
C LYS A 513 5.05 29.09 17.28
N VAL A 514 5.33 28.84 18.56
CA VAL A 514 4.41 28.06 19.41
C VAL A 514 3.21 28.90 19.86
N LEU A 515 2.20 28.22 20.41
CA LEU A 515 0.99 28.86 20.93
C LEU A 515 1.12 29.12 22.43
N LYS A 516 0.50 30.20 22.92
CA LYS A 516 0.28 30.47 24.34
C LYS A 516 -1.22 30.56 24.57
N ASN A 517 -1.76 29.73 25.46
CA ASN A 517 -3.21 29.62 25.69
C ASN A 517 -4.01 29.37 24.40
N ARG A 518 -3.51 28.50 23.50
CA ARG A 518 -4.09 28.20 22.18
C ARG A 518 -4.15 29.38 21.20
N LEU A 519 -3.42 30.46 21.46
CA LEU A 519 -3.32 31.62 20.57
C LEU A 519 -1.88 31.82 20.10
N PRO A 520 -1.64 32.40 18.90
CA PRO A 520 -0.30 32.68 18.41
C PRO A 520 0.52 33.54 19.39
N TRP A 521 1.72 33.10 19.75
CA TRP A 521 2.58 33.80 20.71
C TRP A 521 3.77 34.47 20.02
N SER A 522 3.71 35.81 19.90
CA SER A 522 4.70 36.60 19.16
C SER A 522 6.09 36.59 19.77
N GLU A 523 6.21 36.41 21.08
CA GLU A 523 7.50 36.37 21.78
C GLU A 523 8.16 34.99 21.70
N SER A 524 7.46 33.96 21.21
CA SER A 524 8.06 32.63 21.06
C SER A 524 9.14 32.58 19.98
N GLU A 525 10.13 31.72 20.21
CA GLU A 525 11.19 31.48 19.25
C GLU A 525 10.68 30.82 17.97
N LYS A 526 11.38 31.08 16.86
CA LYS A 526 11.07 30.44 15.58
C LYS A 526 11.68 29.05 15.55
N TYR A 527 10.83 28.04 15.53
CA TYR A 527 11.22 26.66 15.35
C TYR A 527 11.25 26.29 13.87
N HIS A 528 12.35 25.73 13.39
CA HIS A 528 12.50 25.26 12.02
C HIS A 528 12.18 23.76 11.93
N PHE A 529 11.42 23.38 10.90
CA PHE A 529 11.07 21.99 10.63
C PHE A 529 11.39 21.61 9.19
N GLU A 530 11.59 20.31 8.95
CA GLU A 530 11.85 19.72 7.64
C GLU A 530 11.11 18.37 7.51
N ASN A 531 10.60 18.08 6.31
CA ASN A 531 9.96 16.81 5.93
C ASN A 531 8.83 16.32 6.86
N TRP A 532 8.08 17.23 7.48
CA TRP A 532 6.89 16.86 8.23
C TRP A 532 5.74 16.48 7.29
N HIS A 533 4.91 15.52 7.69
CA HIS A 533 3.65 15.26 6.99
C HIS A 533 2.53 15.10 8.01
N LEU A 534 1.43 15.81 7.76
CA LEU A 534 0.27 15.81 8.65
C LEU A 534 -0.94 15.26 7.90
N ALA A 535 -1.60 14.28 8.51
CA ALA A 535 -2.78 13.64 7.98
C ALA A 535 -4.05 14.24 8.61
N PHE A 536 -5.07 14.44 7.79
CA PHE A 536 -6.38 14.94 8.19
C PHE A 536 -7.49 14.08 7.59
N GLU A 537 -8.46 13.68 8.39
CA GLU A 537 -9.70 13.11 7.86
C GLU A 537 -10.66 14.22 7.48
N VAL A 538 -11.24 14.13 6.29
CA VAL A 538 -12.18 15.12 5.77
C VAL A 538 -13.38 14.43 5.14
N ASP A 539 -14.56 15.03 5.28
CA ASP A 539 -15.76 14.55 4.61
C ASP A 539 -15.76 14.94 3.12
N LEU A 540 -16.32 14.08 2.28
CA LEU A 540 -16.67 14.43 0.91
C LEU A 540 -18.08 15.04 0.88
N LYS A 541 -18.23 16.22 0.29
CA LYS A 541 -19.51 16.94 0.21
C LYS A 541 -19.92 17.26 -1.22
N LYS A 542 -21.24 17.29 -1.44
CA LYS A 542 -21.86 17.83 -2.65
C LYS A 542 -22.29 19.26 -2.37
N VAL A 543 -21.85 20.22 -3.18
CA VAL A 543 -22.17 21.65 -2.99
C VAL A 543 -22.60 22.24 -4.33
N VAL A 544 -23.66 23.05 -4.35
CA VAL A 544 -24.07 23.76 -5.56
C VAL A 544 -23.17 24.98 -5.77
N HIS A 545 -22.86 25.34 -7.01
CA HIS A 545 -21.94 26.46 -7.32
C HIS A 545 -22.25 27.78 -6.58
N THR A 546 -23.53 28.09 -6.40
CA THR A 546 -23.98 29.31 -5.69
C THR A 546 -23.70 29.30 -4.19
N GLU A 547 -23.44 28.13 -3.61
CA GLU A 547 -23.15 27.93 -2.19
C GLU A 547 -21.63 27.88 -1.93
N LEU A 548 -20.80 27.98 -2.97
CA LEU A 548 -19.35 27.99 -2.81
C LEU A 548 -18.86 29.30 -2.16
N HIS A 549 -18.17 29.16 -1.03
CA HIS A 549 -17.47 30.26 -0.36
C HIS A 549 -16.04 30.39 -0.87
N VAL A 550 -15.88 30.98 -2.06
CA VAL A 550 -14.61 31.06 -2.80
C VAL A 550 -14.16 32.51 -3.03
N SER A 551 -12.86 32.68 -3.26
CA SER A 551 -12.25 33.99 -3.48
C SER A 551 -12.63 34.63 -4.82
N GLU A 552 -12.51 35.96 -4.89
CA GLU A 552 -12.65 36.69 -6.17
C GLU A 552 -11.63 36.24 -7.20
N SER A 553 -10.40 35.91 -6.76
CA SER A 553 -9.34 35.42 -7.64
C SER A 553 -9.71 34.08 -8.29
N TRP A 554 -10.29 33.16 -7.51
CA TRP A 554 -10.82 31.91 -8.04
C TRP A 554 -11.99 32.16 -8.99
N THR A 555 -12.89 33.09 -8.65
CA THR A 555 -14.03 33.46 -9.50
C THR A 555 -13.57 33.99 -10.86
N GLY A 556 -12.47 34.75 -10.89
CA GLY A 556 -11.82 35.17 -12.13
C GLY A 556 -11.33 33.98 -12.97
N LYS A 557 -10.59 33.04 -12.36
CA LYS A 557 -10.12 31.82 -13.04
C LYS A 557 -11.26 30.94 -13.54
N TYR A 558 -12.31 30.82 -12.74
CA TYR A 558 -13.52 30.11 -13.13
C TYR A 558 -14.10 30.72 -14.41
N LYS A 559 -14.22 32.05 -14.51
CA LYS A 559 -14.69 32.72 -15.73
C LYS A 559 -13.80 32.48 -16.96
N ASP A 560 -12.51 32.26 -16.76
CA ASP A 560 -11.57 31.93 -17.84
C ASP A 560 -11.54 30.43 -18.20
N SER A 561 -12.11 29.57 -17.35
CA SER A 561 -12.10 28.12 -17.49
C SER A 561 -13.00 27.60 -18.63
N LEU A 562 -12.73 26.37 -19.08
CA LEU A 562 -13.60 25.68 -20.04
C LEU A 562 -15.00 25.41 -19.48
N VAL A 563 -15.11 25.19 -18.17
CA VAL A 563 -16.39 24.99 -17.49
C VAL A 563 -17.30 26.20 -17.66
N TYR A 564 -16.78 27.41 -17.43
CA TYR A 564 -17.57 28.64 -17.59
C TYR A 564 -17.82 28.97 -19.06
N LYS A 565 -16.84 28.77 -19.95
CA LYS A 565 -17.05 29.00 -21.39
C LYS A 565 -18.19 28.15 -21.94
N GLU A 566 -18.33 26.91 -21.46
CA GLU A 566 -19.41 26.04 -21.89
C GLU A 566 -20.71 26.28 -21.11
N HIS A 567 -20.67 26.32 -19.77
CA HIS A 567 -21.86 26.28 -18.92
C HIS A 567 -22.14 27.58 -18.16
N GLY A 568 -21.19 28.52 -18.15
CA GLY A 568 -21.26 29.77 -17.41
C GLY A 568 -22.37 30.68 -17.91
N GLY A 569 -23.12 31.28 -16.97
CA GLY A 569 -24.21 32.20 -17.28
C GLY A 569 -25.44 31.57 -17.93
N ARG A 570 -25.48 30.23 -18.07
CA ARG A 570 -26.67 29.53 -18.60
C ARG A 570 -27.65 29.23 -17.48
N GLU A 571 -28.91 29.63 -17.65
CA GLU A 571 -29.99 29.43 -16.67
C GLU A 571 -30.64 28.03 -16.75
N ASP A 572 -30.41 27.31 -17.84
CA ASP A 572 -30.99 25.99 -18.10
C ASP A 572 -30.34 24.85 -17.32
N ARG A 573 -29.25 25.12 -16.59
CA ARG A 573 -28.43 24.16 -15.84
C ARG A 573 -27.81 24.79 -14.59
N ILE A 574 -27.41 23.95 -13.65
CA ILE A 574 -26.55 24.32 -12.51
C ILE A 574 -25.28 23.49 -12.53
N LEU A 575 -24.27 23.97 -11.82
CA LEU A 575 -23.06 23.20 -11.55
C LEU A 575 -23.12 22.69 -10.12
N GLU A 576 -22.95 21.38 -9.94
CA GLU A 576 -22.74 20.73 -8.66
C GLU A 576 -21.27 20.33 -8.53
N HIS A 577 -20.70 20.52 -7.35
CA HIS A 577 -19.30 20.29 -7.05
C HIS A 577 -19.15 19.21 -5.98
N ILE A 578 -18.18 18.32 -6.16
CA ILE A 578 -17.72 17.37 -5.14
C ILE A 578 -16.48 17.99 -4.50
N THR A 579 -16.54 18.24 -3.20
CA THR A 579 -15.52 18.97 -2.45
C THR A 579 -15.01 18.21 -1.24
N LEU A 580 -13.75 18.43 -0.88
CA LEU A 580 -13.21 18.07 0.43
C LEU A 580 -13.62 19.11 1.47
N ASP A 581 -14.19 18.67 2.59
CA ASP A 581 -14.58 19.57 3.67
C ASP A 581 -13.40 19.91 4.59
N PHE A 582 -12.55 20.80 4.10
CA PHE A 582 -11.40 21.30 4.83
C PHE A 582 -11.75 22.11 6.09
N SER A 583 -12.99 22.60 6.22
CA SER A 583 -13.44 23.35 7.40
C SER A 583 -13.66 22.48 8.63
N HIS A 584 -13.95 21.19 8.43
CA HIS A 584 -14.19 20.21 9.50
C HIS A 584 -13.14 19.10 9.51
N ALA A 585 -11.93 19.40 9.02
CA ALA A 585 -10.82 18.46 9.00
C ALA A 585 -10.48 17.98 10.41
N GLU A 586 -10.40 16.67 10.63
CA GLU A 586 -9.98 16.04 11.89
C GLU A 586 -8.52 15.60 11.78
N PHE A 587 -7.65 16.08 12.66
CA PHE A 587 -6.24 15.70 12.63
C PHE A 587 -6.05 14.22 13.03
N LEU A 588 -5.31 13.47 12.20
CA LEU A 588 -4.98 12.06 12.42
C LEU A 588 -3.51 11.90 12.80
N TYR A 589 -3.26 11.76 14.09
CA TYR A 589 -1.91 11.64 14.60
C TYR A 589 -1.21 10.37 14.09
N GLU A 590 -1.90 9.23 14.11
CA GLU A 590 -1.35 7.93 13.74
C GLU A 590 -0.83 7.82 12.29
N PHE A 591 -1.20 8.76 11.43
CA PHE A 591 -0.75 8.83 10.03
C PHE A 591 0.11 10.06 9.73
N SER A 592 0.53 10.77 10.78
CA SER A 592 1.40 11.95 10.70
C SER A 592 2.82 11.62 11.14
N SER A 593 3.81 12.36 10.63
CA SER A 593 5.22 12.22 11.03
C SER A 593 5.88 13.58 11.20
N PHE A 594 6.74 13.65 12.22
CA PHE A 594 7.44 14.85 12.66
C PHE A 594 8.94 14.57 12.73
N GLU A 595 9.56 14.37 11.57
CA GLU A 595 11.00 14.11 11.48
C GLU A 595 11.82 15.22 12.16
N GLY A 596 12.85 14.84 12.92
CA GLY A 596 13.72 15.80 13.62
C GLY A 596 13.12 16.48 14.86
N LEU A 597 11.83 16.29 15.17
CA LEU A 597 11.14 16.95 16.29
C LEU A 597 11.85 16.76 17.64
N PHE A 598 12.36 15.55 17.89
CA PHE A 598 12.99 15.18 19.15
C PHE A 598 14.53 15.34 19.16
N HIS A 599 15.15 15.72 18.04
CA HIS A 599 16.62 15.75 17.90
C HIS A 599 17.26 17.07 18.38
N HIS A 600 16.47 18.13 18.56
CA HIS A 600 16.95 19.49 18.85
C HIS A 600 17.08 19.80 20.35
N SER A 601 16.70 18.88 21.23
CA SER A 601 16.61 19.09 22.69
C SER A 601 17.94 18.95 23.44
N HIS A 602 19.06 18.68 22.75
CA HIS A 602 20.37 18.54 23.38
C HIS A 602 21.11 19.87 23.64
N GLY A 603 20.53 21.02 23.25
CA GLY A 603 21.14 22.35 23.41
C GLY A 603 20.34 23.31 24.28
N HIS A 604 20.51 23.23 25.60
CA HIS A 604 20.42 24.32 26.60
C HIS A 604 19.21 25.29 26.70
N THR A 605 18.10 25.16 25.98
CA THR A 605 16.87 25.90 26.32
C THR A 605 15.71 24.96 26.63
N HIS A 606 15.40 24.82 27.93
CA HIS A 606 14.29 24.05 28.49
C HIS A 606 12.89 24.63 28.14
N GLU A 607 12.78 25.57 27.21
CA GLU A 607 11.61 26.46 27.12
C GLU A 607 10.48 25.97 26.21
N HIS A 608 10.71 25.04 25.28
CA HIS A 608 9.68 24.63 24.32
C HIS A 608 9.51 23.12 24.23
N ARG A 609 8.30 22.64 24.55
CA ARG A 609 7.98 21.21 24.52
C ARG A 609 7.64 20.78 23.07
N PRO A 610 8.12 19.63 22.58
CA PRO A 610 7.75 19.09 21.26
C PRO A 610 6.23 19.10 20.96
N ILE A 611 5.42 18.86 21.99
CA ILE A 611 3.96 18.91 21.89
C ILE A 611 3.41 20.29 21.51
N GLU A 612 4.01 21.38 22.00
CA GLU A 612 3.58 22.75 21.70
C GLU A 612 3.82 23.08 20.22
N GLN A 613 4.91 22.55 19.65
CA GLN A 613 5.23 22.71 18.23
C GLN A 613 4.24 21.95 17.34
N VAL A 614 3.87 20.74 17.74
CA VAL A 614 2.88 19.90 17.04
C VAL A 614 1.49 20.54 17.11
N GLN A 615 1.06 20.99 18.29
CA GLN A 615 -0.21 21.70 18.45
C GLN A 615 -0.25 22.99 17.63
N ALA A 616 0.87 23.72 17.56
CA ALA A 616 0.99 24.92 16.74
C ALA A 616 0.84 24.61 15.24
N VAL A 617 1.56 23.63 14.70
CA VAL A 617 1.41 23.29 13.27
C VAL A 617 0.01 22.78 12.95
N VAL A 618 -0.60 21.97 13.82
CA VAL A 618 -1.98 21.50 13.65
C VAL A 618 -2.93 22.69 13.65
N HIS A 619 -2.78 23.64 14.58
CA HIS A 619 -3.58 24.87 14.62
C HIS A 619 -3.44 25.70 13.34
N TYR A 620 -2.22 25.93 12.85
CA TYR A 620 -2.00 26.70 11.63
C TYR A 620 -2.54 26.01 10.39
N LEU A 621 -2.41 24.69 10.30
CA LEU A 621 -2.93 23.94 9.16
C LEU A 621 -4.45 23.83 9.19
N GLN A 622 -5.01 23.34 10.29
CA GLN A 622 -6.44 23.08 10.45
C GLN A 622 -7.26 24.37 10.55
N GLY A 623 -6.78 25.35 11.31
CA GLY A 623 -7.51 26.59 11.56
C GLY A 623 -7.39 27.65 10.45
N HIS A 624 -6.33 27.60 9.64
CA HIS A 624 -6.02 28.68 8.70
C HIS A 624 -5.68 28.20 7.28
N TYR A 625 -4.72 27.27 7.12
CA TYR A 625 -4.27 26.84 5.79
C TYR A 625 -5.34 26.04 5.01
N LEU A 626 -5.92 25.00 5.62
CA LEU A 626 -6.95 24.16 4.99
C LEU A 626 -8.21 24.99 4.63
N PRO A 627 -8.74 25.85 5.52
CA PRO A 627 -9.78 26.82 5.16
C PRO A 627 -9.36 27.76 4.03
N HIS A 628 -8.11 28.23 4.01
CA HIS A 628 -7.60 29.07 2.92
C HIS A 628 -7.55 28.33 1.58
N LEU A 629 -7.20 27.04 1.57
CA LEU A 629 -7.24 26.21 0.36
C LEU A 629 -8.68 26.04 -0.16
N ALA A 630 -9.64 25.83 0.73
CA ALA A 630 -11.06 25.78 0.36
C ALA A 630 -11.56 27.13 -0.19
N TYR A 631 -11.20 28.24 0.45
CA TYR A 631 -11.51 29.58 -0.04
C TYR A 631 -10.85 29.86 -1.41
N SER A 632 -9.70 29.26 -1.68
CA SER A 632 -9.02 29.35 -2.98
C SER A 632 -9.59 28.35 -4.02
N GLY A 633 -10.57 27.52 -3.65
CA GLY A 633 -11.24 26.54 -4.51
C GLY A 633 -10.43 25.27 -4.79
N PHE A 634 -9.32 25.03 -4.08
CA PHE A 634 -8.51 23.81 -4.23
C PHE A 634 -9.13 22.57 -3.60
N ASN A 635 -10.19 22.74 -2.81
CA ASN A 635 -10.96 21.63 -2.26
C ASN A 635 -11.94 21.02 -3.27
N ILE A 636 -12.17 21.65 -4.43
CA ILE A 636 -13.09 21.16 -5.48
C ILE A 636 -12.40 20.07 -6.29
N ILE A 637 -12.82 18.82 -6.08
CA ILE A 637 -12.28 17.65 -6.79
C ILE A 637 -12.94 17.50 -8.16
N HIS A 638 -14.25 17.68 -8.23
CA HIS A 638 -15.00 17.41 -9.45
C HIS A 638 -16.19 18.36 -9.61
N THR A 639 -16.51 18.73 -10.84
CA THR A 639 -17.65 19.59 -11.19
C THR A 639 -18.52 18.90 -12.23
N VAL A 640 -19.83 18.85 -11.99
CA VAL A 640 -20.84 18.18 -12.82
C VAL A 640 -21.94 19.18 -13.20
N PRO A 641 -22.20 19.42 -14.50
CA PRO A 641 -23.36 20.18 -14.92
C PRO A 641 -24.65 19.35 -14.83
N VAL A 642 -25.71 19.93 -14.26
CA VAL A 642 -27.02 19.31 -14.06
C VAL A 642 -28.12 20.20 -14.67
N TRP A 643 -28.84 19.68 -15.66
CA TRP A 643 -29.86 20.39 -16.42
C TRP A 643 -31.18 20.48 -15.67
N LYS A 644 -31.78 21.68 -15.69
CA LYS A 644 -33.06 22.01 -15.05
C LYS A 644 -34.23 22.09 -16.03
N THR A 645 -33.96 22.21 -17.33
CA THR A 645 -35.00 22.33 -18.36
C THR A 645 -34.77 21.34 -19.50
N LYS A 646 -35.85 20.96 -20.22
CA LYS A 646 -35.81 20.01 -21.34
C LYS A 646 -35.25 20.62 -22.64
N VAL A 647 -34.86 21.89 -22.66
CA VAL A 647 -34.45 22.60 -23.87
C VAL A 647 -32.97 22.31 -24.15
N ASN A 648 -32.62 22.02 -25.40
CA ASN A 648 -31.23 21.84 -25.87
C ASN A 648 -30.41 20.79 -25.11
N MET A 649 -31.06 19.72 -24.63
CA MET A 649 -30.38 18.61 -23.98
C MET A 649 -29.83 17.61 -25.00
N THR A 650 -28.61 17.13 -24.73
CA THR A 650 -28.07 15.94 -25.39
C THR A 650 -28.57 14.68 -24.69
N SER A 651 -28.42 13.52 -25.34
CA SER A 651 -28.78 12.20 -24.78
C SER A 651 -28.04 11.84 -23.49
N VAL A 652 -26.91 12.50 -23.22
CA VAL A 652 -26.03 12.25 -22.08
C VAL A 652 -26.05 13.38 -21.03
N SER A 653 -26.94 14.38 -21.22
CA SER A 653 -27.12 15.48 -20.27
C SER A 653 -27.80 15.01 -18.98
N LEU A 654 -27.09 15.12 -17.85
CA LEU A 654 -27.62 14.74 -16.54
C LEU A 654 -28.67 15.73 -16.05
N THR A 655 -29.79 15.24 -15.54
CA THR A 655 -30.83 16.05 -14.89
C THR A 655 -30.85 15.88 -13.38
N THR A 656 -30.25 14.80 -12.90
CA THR A 656 -30.12 14.48 -11.48
C THR A 656 -28.80 13.77 -11.26
N MET A 657 -28.08 14.08 -10.18
CA MET A 657 -26.86 13.37 -9.81
C MET A 657 -26.73 13.14 -8.30
N HIS A 658 -26.10 12.03 -7.94
CA HIS A 658 -25.62 11.73 -6.59
C HIS A 658 -24.21 11.13 -6.65
N PHE A 659 -23.47 11.10 -5.54
CA PHE A 659 -22.17 10.43 -5.51
C PHE A 659 -21.98 9.63 -4.23
N HIS A 660 -21.13 8.62 -4.28
CA HIS A 660 -20.62 7.95 -3.08
C HIS A 660 -19.24 7.35 -3.36
N VAL A 661 -18.56 6.88 -2.31
CA VAL A 661 -17.34 6.08 -2.46
C VAL A 661 -17.73 4.64 -2.78
N TYR A 662 -17.23 4.13 -3.90
CA TYR A 662 -17.46 2.79 -4.43
C TYR A 662 -16.22 1.94 -4.26
N SER A 663 -16.38 0.77 -3.64
CA SER A 663 -15.27 -0.10 -3.23
C SER A 663 -15.77 -1.54 -3.06
N LYS A 664 -14.91 -2.53 -3.35
CA LYS A 664 -15.23 -3.96 -3.21
C LYS A 664 -15.39 -4.39 -1.75
N ALA A 665 -14.52 -3.87 -0.89
CA ALA A 665 -14.49 -4.13 0.53
C ALA A 665 -14.64 -2.81 1.28
N GLU A 666 -15.07 -2.88 2.54
CA GLU A 666 -15.14 -1.71 3.40
C GLU A 666 -13.73 -1.26 3.81
N ILE A 667 -13.39 -0.03 3.44
CA ILE A 667 -12.10 0.61 3.72
C ILE A 667 -12.28 1.65 4.81
N THR A 668 -11.52 1.49 5.88
CA THR A 668 -11.54 2.26 7.13
C THR A 668 -10.14 2.74 7.49
N ARG A 669 -10.02 3.61 8.51
CA ARG A 669 -8.72 4.03 9.07
C ARG A 669 -7.80 2.85 9.43
N ARG A 670 -8.35 1.69 9.77
CA ARG A 670 -7.58 0.54 10.27
C ARG A 670 -7.04 -0.37 9.17
N ASN A 671 -7.65 -0.39 7.99
CA ASN A 671 -7.31 -1.35 6.94
C ASN A 671 -6.98 -0.72 5.58
N TRP A 672 -7.06 0.62 5.42
CA TRP A 672 -6.73 1.29 4.16
C TRP A 672 -5.32 0.98 3.67
N ALA A 673 -4.38 0.80 4.61
CA ALA A 673 -3.01 0.39 4.36
C ALA A 673 -2.89 -0.97 3.66
N HIS A 674 -3.85 -1.87 3.88
CA HIS A 674 -3.86 -3.24 3.35
C HIS A 674 -4.55 -3.36 1.98
N VAL A 675 -5.10 -2.27 1.46
CA VAL A 675 -5.84 -2.27 0.20
C VAL A 675 -4.86 -2.24 -0.96
N SER A 676 -4.84 -3.31 -1.77
CA SER A 676 -4.04 -3.36 -3.00
C SER A 676 -4.48 -2.28 -3.98
N GLY A 677 -3.58 -1.84 -4.87
CA GLY A 677 -3.90 -0.85 -5.90
C GLY A 677 -5.03 -1.30 -6.86
N SER A 678 -5.29 -2.60 -6.99
CA SER A 678 -6.40 -3.16 -7.77
C SER A 678 -7.77 -3.08 -7.08
N LEU A 679 -7.78 -2.88 -5.76
CA LEU A 679 -8.98 -2.73 -4.93
C LEU A 679 -9.18 -1.27 -4.48
N GLU A 680 -8.51 -0.35 -5.18
CA GLU A 680 -8.56 1.08 -4.89
C GLU A 680 -10.02 1.59 -4.96
N PRO A 681 -10.49 2.31 -3.92
CA PRO A 681 -11.80 2.94 -3.91
C PRO A 681 -11.88 4.06 -4.96
N VAL A 682 -13.08 4.28 -5.50
CA VAL A 682 -13.37 5.38 -6.43
C VAL A 682 -14.52 6.24 -5.93
N ILE A 683 -14.57 7.50 -6.34
CA ILE A 683 -15.80 8.30 -6.25
C ILE A 683 -16.67 7.94 -7.45
N ALA A 684 -17.82 7.31 -7.21
CA ALA A 684 -18.81 7.01 -8.23
C ALA A 684 -19.87 8.12 -8.26
N VAL A 685 -19.91 8.88 -9.35
CA VAL A 685 -20.96 9.85 -9.66
C VAL A 685 -22.05 9.16 -10.47
N LEU A 686 -23.26 9.13 -9.91
CA LEU A 686 -24.43 8.44 -10.44
C LEU A 686 -25.37 9.47 -11.05
N GLY A 687 -25.74 9.29 -12.31
CA GLY A 687 -26.49 10.26 -13.09
C GLY A 687 -27.73 9.68 -13.76
N MET A 688 -28.79 10.48 -13.82
CA MET A 688 -30.01 10.20 -14.61
C MET A 688 -30.22 11.25 -15.68
N THR A 689 -30.79 10.85 -16.81
CA THR A 689 -31.18 11.73 -17.92
C THR A 689 -32.70 11.84 -18.00
N GLU A 690 -33.18 12.78 -18.84
CA GLU A 690 -34.61 12.97 -19.13
C GLU A 690 -35.51 13.25 -17.90
N PHE A 691 -34.94 13.83 -16.81
CA PHE A 691 -35.65 14.13 -15.56
C PHE A 691 -36.16 12.89 -14.84
N ARG A 692 -35.50 11.74 -15.05
CA ARG A 692 -35.80 10.53 -14.28
C ARG A 692 -35.26 10.65 -12.84
N PRO A 693 -35.98 10.09 -11.86
CA PRO A 693 -35.50 10.01 -10.49
C PRO A 693 -34.34 9.02 -10.39
N LEU A 694 -33.47 9.20 -9.39
CA LEU A 694 -32.41 8.24 -9.08
C LEU A 694 -33.04 6.91 -8.64
N PRO A 695 -32.63 5.77 -9.21
CA PRO A 695 -33.13 4.45 -8.79
C PRO A 695 -32.66 4.08 -7.38
N ALA A 696 -31.45 4.49 -7.00
CA ALA A 696 -30.87 4.32 -5.68
C ALA A 696 -29.86 5.45 -5.38
N LEU A 697 -29.43 5.56 -4.12
CA LEU A 697 -28.35 6.47 -3.70
C LEU A 697 -26.96 5.82 -3.75
N ARG A 698 -26.90 4.50 -3.90
CA ARG A 698 -25.63 3.74 -3.96
C ARG A 698 -25.66 2.78 -5.14
N LEU A 699 -24.52 2.64 -5.78
CA LEU A 699 -24.26 1.64 -6.80
C LEU A 699 -23.78 0.35 -6.12
N GLU A 700 -24.47 -0.76 -6.36
CA GLU A 700 -24.05 -2.07 -5.88
C GLU A 700 -22.72 -2.49 -6.54
N TYR A 701 -21.88 -3.22 -5.80
CA TYR A 701 -20.61 -3.65 -6.34
C TYR A 701 -20.80 -4.71 -7.43
N SER A 702 -20.19 -4.53 -8.60
CA SER A 702 -20.28 -5.45 -9.74
C SER A 702 -18.94 -5.71 -10.42
N SER A 703 -18.10 -4.68 -10.56
CA SER A 703 -16.73 -4.79 -11.10
C SER A 703 -15.86 -3.65 -10.57
N SER A 704 -14.54 -3.73 -10.78
CA SER A 704 -13.71 -2.51 -10.68
C SER A 704 -14.14 -1.53 -11.77
N LEU A 705 -14.24 -0.24 -11.42
CA LEU A 705 -14.53 0.86 -12.34
C LEU A 705 -13.26 1.65 -12.71
N ILE A 706 -12.08 1.10 -12.42
CA ILE A 706 -10.78 1.68 -12.75
C ILE A 706 -10.20 0.89 -13.92
N VAL A 707 -9.65 1.61 -14.90
CA VAL A 707 -9.18 1.03 -16.16
C VAL A 707 -7.79 1.52 -16.47
N ARG A 708 -6.83 0.61 -16.45
CA ARG A 708 -5.42 0.90 -16.76
C ARG A 708 -5.08 0.38 -18.15
N ALA A 709 -5.73 0.95 -19.16
CA ALA A 709 -5.53 0.55 -20.56
C ALA A 709 -4.15 0.98 -21.11
N SER A 710 -3.48 1.92 -20.46
CA SER A 710 -2.09 2.33 -20.76
C SER A 710 -1.17 2.07 -19.55
N LYS A 711 0.16 2.17 -19.73
CA LYS A 711 1.13 2.15 -18.60
C LYS A 711 0.96 3.33 -17.64
N HIS A 712 0.12 4.30 -17.96
CA HIS A 712 -0.11 5.51 -17.18
C HIS A 712 -1.26 5.38 -16.18
N ILE A 713 -1.37 6.39 -15.32
CA ILE A 713 -2.42 6.55 -14.31
C ILE A 713 -3.80 6.40 -14.97
N SER A 714 -4.66 5.55 -14.40
CA SER A 714 -6.07 5.49 -14.79
C SER A 714 -6.79 6.72 -14.25
N TYR A 715 -7.29 7.61 -15.10
CA TYR A 715 -8.01 8.80 -14.61
C TYR A 715 -9.49 8.52 -14.28
N GLY A 716 -9.97 7.28 -14.50
CA GLY A 716 -11.32 6.85 -14.21
C GLY A 716 -12.09 6.47 -15.48
N THR A 717 -13.41 6.31 -15.36
CA THR A 717 -14.26 5.85 -16.47
C THR A 717 -15.59 6.57 -16.54
N VAL A 718 -16.18 6.60 -17.72
CA VAL A 718 -17.58 6.98 -17.94
C VAL A 718 -18.32 5.80 -18.54
N CYS A 719 -19.38 5.37 -17.90
CA CYS A 719 -20.28 4.35 -18.41
C CYS A 719 -21.63 4.99 -18.77
N ILE A 720 -22.20 4.65 -19.92
CA ILE A 720 -23.49 5.14 -20.41
C ILE A 720 -24.38 3.94 -20.72
N SER A 721 -25.60 3.94 -20.18
CA SER A 721 -26.45 2.76 -20.22
C SER A 721 -26.98 2.44 -21.62
N ARG A 722 -27.17 1.14 -21.90
CA ARG A 722 -27.80 0.64 -23.13
C ARG A 722 -29.13 1.34 -23.43
N PRO A 723 -30.09 1.47 -22.49
CA PRO A 723 -31.35 2.15 -22.79
C PRO A 723 -31.17 3.60 -23.23
N THR A 724 -30.18 4.31 -22.67
CA THR A 724 -29.95 5.73 -22.93
C THR A 724 -29.25 5.97 -24.27
N PHE A 725 -28.16 5.25 -24.52
CA PHE A 725 -27.34 5.46 -25.73
C PHE A 725 -27.76 4.54 -26.89
N MET A 726 -27.86 3.23 -26.64
CA MET A 726 -28.09 2.26 -27.69
C MET A 726 -29.53 2.27 -28.19
N GLU A 727 -30.50 2.09 -27.30
CA GLU A 727 -31.89 1.83 -27.69
C GLU A 727 -32.63 3.09 -28.12
N LYS A 728 -32.53 4.16 -27.34
CA LYS A 728 -33.23 5.42 -27.60
C LYS A 728 -32.59 6.28 -28.69
N ARG A 729 -31.32 6.04 -29.04
CA ARG A 729 -30.56 6.92 -29.95
C ARG A 729 -29.96 6.15 -31.11
N LEU A 730 -28.95 5.32 -30.86
CA LEU A 730 -28.17 4.72 -31.95
C LEU A 730 -29.02 3.81 -32.84
N LEU A 731 -29.77 2.86 -32.26
CA LEU A 731 -30.61 1.92 -33.01
C LEU A 731 -31.77 2.63 -33.73
N ASP A 732 -32.35 3.66 -33.11
CA ASP A 732 -33.40 4.48 -33.71
C ASP A 732 -32.88 5.23 -34.96
N LEU A 733 -31.68 5.83 -34.89
CA LEU A 733 -31.04 6.45 -36.05
C LEU A 733 -30.69 5.44 -37.15
N LEU A 734 -30.13 4.29 -36.78
CA LEU A 734 -29.80 3.21 -37.72
C LEU A 734 -31.05 2.60 -38.38
N SER A 735 -32.22 2.65 -37.72
CA SER A 735 -33.48 2.16 -38.30
C SER A 735 -33.93 2.96 -39.53
N LEU A 736 -33.48 4.21 -39.67
CA LEU A 736 -33.73 5.03 -40.86
C LEU A 736 -33.03 4.45 -42.10
N ILE A 737 -31.89 3.80 -41.92
CA ILE A 737 -31.19 3.09 -43.00
C ILE A 737 -32.01 1.87 -43.43
N ASN A 738 -32.54 1.10 -42.49
CA ASN A 738 -33.44 -0.01 -42.79
C ASN A 738 -34.64 0.47 -43.62
N ALA A 739 -35.26 1.58 -43.22
CA ALA A 739 -36.41 2.14 -43.95
C ALA A 739 -36.05 2.55 -45.40
N ARG A 740 -34.85 3.12 -45.62
CA ARG A 740 -34.41 3.58 -46.96
C ARG A 740 -33.89 2.44 -47.85
N THR A 741 -33.40 1.35 -47.27
CA THR A 741 -32.83 0.21 -48.01
C THR A 741 -33.82 -0.93 -48.23
N THR A 742 -34.91 -0.95 -47.47
CA THR A 742 -35.97 -1.97 -47.60
C THR A 742 -36.84 -1.64 -48.80
N VAL A 743 -36.70 -2.44 -49.86
CA VAL A 743 -37.49 -2.30 -51.09
C VAL A 743 -38.78 -3.09 -50.98
N ILE A 744 -39.87 -2.48 -51.41
CA ILE A 744 -41.22 -3.04 -51.35
C ILE A 744 -41.80 -3.02 -52.78
N PRO A 745 -42.28 -4.16 -53.29
CA PRO A 745 -42.89 -4.22 -54.60
C PRO A 745 -44.34 -3.72 -54.54
N LEU A 746 -44.70 -2.80 -55.42
CA LEU A 746 -46.07 -2.32 -55.61
C LEU A 746 -46.73 -3.10 -56.74
N PHE A 747 -47.98 -3.53 -56.52
CA PHE A 747 -48.74 -4.19 -57.58
C PHE A 747 -49.23 -3.17 -58.61
N SER A 748 -48.81 -3.34 -59.86
CA SER A 748 -49.23 -2.49 -61.00
C SER A 748 -49.91 -3.27 -62.13
N GLY A 749 -50.05 -4.58 -61.99
CA GLY A 749 -50.67 -5.46 -63.00
C GLY A 749 -49.85 -5.60 -64.28
N VAL A 750 -50.49 -6.20 -65.31
CA VAL A 750 -49.97 -6.27 -66.68
C VAL A 750 -50.73 -5.23 -67.50
N VAL A 751 -50.03 -4.29 -68.11
CA VAL A 751 -50.61 -3.20 -68.92
C VAL A 751 -50.09 -3.37 -70.35
N ASP A 752 -51.01 -3.43 -71.32
CA ASP A 752 -50.69 -3.62 -72.75
C ASP A 752 -49.79 -4.85 -73.03
N GLY A 753 -49.99 -5.94 -72.30
CA GLY A 753 -49.21 -7.16 -72.43
C GLY A 753 -47.79 -7.12 -71.87
N VAL A 754 -47.39 -5.99 -71.27
CA VAL A 754 -46.09 -5.83 -70.61
C VAL A 754 -46.28 -5.79 -69.10
N TRP A 755 -45.53 -6.61 -68.40
CA TRP A 755 -45.52 -6.58 -66.94
C TRP A 755 -44.77 -5.33 -66.46
N GLN A 756 -45.48 -4.40 -65.82
CA GLN A 756 -44.87 -3.23 -65.19
C GLN A 756 -44.46 -3.58 -63.75
N LEU A 757 -43.17 -3.43 -63.46
CA LEU A 757 -42.65 -3.51 -62.10
C LEU A 757 -42.59 -2.10 -61.50
N GLN A 758 -43.34 -1.87 -60.44
CA GLN A 758 -43.22 -0.68 -59.59
C GLN A 758 -42.64 -1.07 -58.23
N LEU A 759 -41.64 -0.32 -57.77
CA LEU A 759 -41.02 -0.50 -56.47
C LEU A 759 -41.17 0.80 -55.66
N THR A 760 -41.14 0.68 -54.35
CA THR A 760 -40.97 1.81 -53.42
C THR A 760 -40.03 1.37 -52.30
N THR A 761 -39.61 2.29 -51.45
CA THR A 761 -38.90 1.96 -50.22
C THR A 761 -39.86 1.99 -49.03
N TRP A 762 -39.50 1.34 -47.94
CA TRP A 762 -40.29 1.42 -46.71
C TRP A 762 -40.47 2.87 -46.24
N ALA A 763 -39.44 3.71 -46.39
CA ALA A 763 -39.47 5.13 -46.05
C ALA A 763 -40.48 5.95 -46.89
N GLU A 764 -40.72 5.56 -48.14
CA GLU A 764 -41.61 6.27 -49.08
C GLU A 764 -43.01 5.63 -49.19
N HIS A 765 -43.19 4.44 -48.62
CA HIS A 765 -44.43 3.69 -48.71
C HIS A 765 -45.59 4.41 -47.97
N GLN A 766 -46.76 4.51 -48.60
CA GLN A 766 -47.88 5.34 -48.15
C GLN A 766 -48.33 5.13 -46.69
N TRP A 767 -48.36 3.88 -46.22
CA TRP A 767 -48.78 3.54 -44.84
C TRP A 767 -47.70 2.86 -43.99
N ARG A 768 -46.60 2.39 -44.59
CA ARG A 768 -45.49 1.77 -43.83
C ARG A 768 -44.43 2.77 -43.40
N SER A 769 -44.33 3.92 -44.05
CA SER A 769 -43.43 5.02 -43.68
C SER A 769 -43.62 5.51 -42.22
N SER A 770 -44.81 5.31 -41.64
CA SER A 770 -45.10 5.61 -40.23
C SER A 770 -44.64 4.52 -39.25
N GLN A 771 -44.25 3.33 -39.73
CA GLN A 771 -43.80 2.21 -38.93
C GLN A 771 -42.26 2.18 -38.85
N LYS A 772 -41.71 1.97 -37.65
CA LYS A 772 -40.26 1.88 -37.43
C LYS A 772 -39.70 0.53 -37.89
N CYS A 773 -38.62 0.54 -38.67
CA CYS A 773 -37.84 -0.65 -39.04
C CYS A 773 -36.86 -1.06 -37.92
N LYS A 774 -37.42 -1.53 -36.78
CA LYS A 774 -36.65 -1.81 -35.56
C LYS A 774 -35.63 -2.93 -35.76
N TRP A 775 -34.43 -2.73 -35.23
CA TRP A 775 -33.39 -3.76 -35.17
C TRP A 775 -33.74 -4.83 -34.14
N GLU A 776 -33.53 -6.10 -34.49
CA GLU A 776 -33.72 -7.25 -33.61
C GLU A 776 -32.37 -7.84 -33.22
N GLU A 777 -32.13 -8.06 -31.94
CA GLU A 777 -30.91 -8.68 -31.43
C GLU A 777 -30.85 -10.16 -31.84
N VAL A 778 -29.70 -10.59 -32.36
CA VAL A 778 -29.41 -11.94 -32.80
C VAL A 778 -28.30 -12.47 -31.89
N SER A 779 -28.59 -13.57 -31.18
CA SER A 779 -27.70 -14.35 -30.30
C SER A 779 -26.26 -13.82 -30.16
N GLU A 780 -25.87 -13.53 -28.92
CA GLU A 780 -24.52 -13.09 -28.56
C GLU A 780 -23.46 -14.10 -29.02
N HIS A 781 -22.51 -13.66 -29.85
CA HIS A 781 -21.33 -14.46 -30.21
C HIS A 781 -20.13 -13.88 -29.46
N ALA A 782 -19.15 -14.73 -29.09
CA ALA A 782 -17.99 -14.29 -28.33
C ALA A 782 -17.30 -13.08 -29.00
N GLY A 783 -17.39 -11.91 -28.34
CA GLY A 783 -16.74 -10.66 -28.76
C GLY A 783 -17.57 -9.68 -29.59
N PHE A 784 -18.83 -9.98 -29.94
CA PHE A 784 -19.72 -9.03 -30.63
C PHE A 784 -21.21 -9.20 -30.26
N MET A 785 -21.94 -8.08 -30.15
CA MET A 785 -23.40 -8.06 -30.22
C MET A 785 -23.83 -7.90 -31.67
N LYS A 786 -24.77 -8.72 -32.13
CA LYS A 786 -25.28 -8.69 -33.50
C LYS A 786 -26.75 -8.33 -33.50
N TYR A 787 -27.14 -7.42 -34.40
CA TYR A 787 -28.53 -7.09 -34.67
C TYR A 787 -28.84 -7.35 -36.14
N LYS A 788 -30.07 -7.72 -36.44
CA LYS A 788 -30.56 -7.87 -37.80
C LYS A 788 -31.86 -7.11 -38.01
N TRP A 789 -32.07 -6.68 -39.24
CA TRP A 789 -33.37 -6.34 -39.78
C TRP A 789 -33.60 -7.23 -40.99
N GLN A 790 -34.69 -7.97 -40.96
CA GLN A 790 -35.08 -8.84 -42.08
C GLN A 790 -36.51 -8.54 -42.46
N HIS A 791 -36.71 -8.17 -43.72
CA HIS A 791 -38.03 -8.00 -44.29
C HIS A 791 -38.14 -8.75 -45.60
N ARG A 792 -39.28 -9.41 -45.80
CA ARG A 792 -39.61 -10.12 -47.03
C ARG A 792 -41.01 -9.73 -47.43
N ASP A 793 -41.14 -9.21 -48.64
CA ASP A 793 -42.42 -8.83 -49.22
C ASP A 793 -42.53 -9.35 -50.65
N GLY A 794 -43.75 -9.56 -51.10
CA GLY A 794 -43.98 -10.07 -52.43
C GLY A 794 -45.44 -10.36 -52.67
N TRP A 795 -45.77 -10.44 -53.95
CA TRP A 795 -47.11 -10.76 -54.39
C TRP A 795 -47.04 -11.76 -55.54
N LYS A 796 -48.12 -12.53 -55.66
CA LYS A 796 -48.34 -13.46 -56.76
C LYS A 796 -49.63 -13.05 -57.46
N TYR A 797 -49.58 -12.98 -58.77
CA TYR A 797 -50.70 -12.59 -59.61
C TYR A 797 -50.92 -13.66 -60.66
N GLU A 798 -52.10 -14.25 -60.66
CA GLU A 798 -52.54 -15.18 -61.70
C GLU A 798 -53.24 -14.37 -62.78
N HIS A 799 -52.71 -14.43 -63.99
CA HIS A 799 -53.26 -13.72 -65.14
C HIS A 799 -53.95 -14.71 -66.09
N GLU A 800 -55.22 -14.46 -66.38
CA GLU A 800 -55.97 -15.13 -67.44
C GLU A 800 -56.00 -14.16 -68.64
N GLY A 801 -55.13 -14.42 -69.63
CA GLY A 801 -54.92 -13.58 -70.79
C GLY A 801 -55.93 -13.79 -71.92
N THR A 802 -56.02 -12.78 -72.79
CA THR A 802 -56.79 -12.79 -74.05
C THR A 802 -55.86 -13.04 -75.24
N GLY A 803 -55.40 -14.28 -75.44
CA GLY A 803 -54.75 -14.76 -76.68
C GLY A 803 -53.33 -14.25 -77.01
N GLU A 804 -52.96 -13.02 -76.62
CA GLU A 804 -51.63 -12.42 -76.88
C GLU A 804 -50.69 -12.46 -75.66
N ILE A 805 -51.23 -12.70 -74.46
CA ILE A 805 -50.49 -12.79 -73.20
C ILE A 805 -50.65 -14.22 -72.64
N ASP A 806 -49.53 -14.86 -72.30
CA ASP A 806 -49.55 -16.21 -71.74
C ASP A 806 -50.29 -16.25 -70.39
N ASN A 807 -51.25 -17.17 -70.26
CA ASN A 807 -51.84 -17.50 -68.96
C ASN A 807 -50.76 -18.00 -68.03
N GLY A 808 -50.60 -17.39 -66.87
CA GLY A 808 -49.56 -17.79 -65.93
C GLY A 808 -49.57 -17.03 -64.62
N THR A 809 -48.76 -17.51 -63.69
CA THR A 809 -48.53 -16.88 -62.40
C THR A 809 -47.26 -16.03 -62.47
N TYR A 810 -47.43 -14.73 -62.28
CA TYR A 810 -46.35 -13.76 -62.12
C TYR A 810 -46.09 -13.56 -60.63
N SER A 811 -44.83 -13.49 -60.21
CA SER A 811 -44.50 -13.22 -58.81
C SER A 811 -43.28 -12.33 -58.67
N VAL A 812 -43.40 -11.33 -57.80
CA VAL A 812 -42.28 -10.50 -57.36
C VAL A 812 -42.01 -10.82 -55.91
N LEU A 813 -40.75 -10.98 -55.58
CA LEU A 813 -40.27 -11.11 -54.22
C LEU A 813 -39.14 -10.11 -53.99
N CYS A 814 -39.31 -9.27 -52.98
CA CYS A 814 -38.26 -8.44 -52.41
C CYS A 814 -37.87 -9.01 -51.06
N SER A 815 -36.58 -9.16 -50.82
CA SER A 815 -36.05 -9.50 -49.51
C SER A 815 -34.97 -8.49 -49.14
N THR A 816 -34.98 -7.99 -47.91
CA THR A 816 -33.94 -7.10 -47.38
C THR A 816 -33.41 -7.69 -46.09
N HIS A 817 -32.10 -7.75 -45.98
CA HIS A 817 -31.35 -8.26 -44.84
C HIS A 817 -30.27 -7.26 -44.48
N ASN A 818 -30.45 -6.54 -43.39
CA ASN A 818 -29.42 -5.67 -42.85
C ASN A 818 -28.87 -6.25 -41.54
N TYR A 819 -27.58 -6.05 -41.30
CA TYR A 819 -26.87 -6.53 -40.12
C TYR A 819 -26.07 -5.39 -39.51
N LEU A 820 -26.09 -5.33 -38.18
CA LEU A 820 -25.29 -4.43 -37.36
C LEU A 820 -24.47 -5.28 -36.39
N GLU A 821 -23.17 -5.04 -36.32
CA GLU A 821 -22.26 -5.72 -35.40
C GLU A 821 -21.55 -4.67 -34.53
N LEU A 822 -21.63 -4.85 -33.22
CA LEU A 822 -21.03 -3.99 -32.21
C LEU A 822 -19.97 -4.79 -31.43
N PRO A 823 -18.73 -4.31 -31.32
CA PRO A 823 -17.66 -5.06 -30.66
C PRO A 823 -17.83 -5.01 -29.13
N THR A 824 -17.87 -6.19 -28.49
CA THR A 824 -17.85 -6.33 -27.02
C THR A 824 -16.49 -6.73 -26.48
N ALA A 825 -15.49 -6.89 -27.35
CA ALA A 825 -14.10 -7.06 -26.96
C ALA A 825 -13.29 -5.83 -27.41
N ALA A 826 -12.46 -5.27 -26.52
CA ALA A 826 -11.60 -4.15 -26.86
C ALA A 826 -10.54 -4.58 -27.90
N ARG A 827 -10.43 -3.79 -28.98
CA ARG A 827 -9.45 -3.99 -30.07
C ARG A 827 -8.70 -2.68 -30.29
N ASN A 828 -7.36 -2.75 -30.34
CA ASN A 828 -6.39 -1.70 -30.71
C ASN A 828 -6.93 -0.24 -30.69
N ARG A 829 -7.28 0.28 -29.51
CA ARG A 829 -7.70 1.69 -29.30
C ARG A 829 -8.90 2.17 -30.15
N SER A 830 -9.64 1.26 -30.79
CA SER A 830 -10.73 1.60 -31.72
C SER A 830 -11.99 0.75 -31.49
N MET A 831 -13.15 1.40 -31.49
CA MET A 831 -14.46 0.74 -31.51
C MET A 831 -15.06 0.83 -32.92
N ASP A 832 -15.13 -0.31 -33.60
CA ASP A 832 -15.62 -0.42 -34.97
C ASP A 832 -17.07 -0.94 -35.01
N ILE A 833 -18.01 -0.04 -35.27
CA ILE A 833 -19.42 -0.38 -35.51
C ILE A 833 -19.58 -0.76 -36.98
N LYS A 834 -19.83 -2.05 -37.25
CA LYS A 834 -19.99 -2.55 -38.62
C LYS A 834 -21.46 -2.62 -38.99
N ILE A 835 -21.80 -2.07 -40.14
CA ILE A 835 -23.14 -2.18 -40.71
C ILE A 835 -23.04 -2.69 -42.15
N SER A 836 -23.95 -3.58 -42.51
CA SER A 836 -24.03 -4.13 -43.86
C SER A 836 -25.47 -4.42 -44.22
N GLY A 837 -25.75 -4.49 -45.51
CA GLY A 837 -27.07 -4.82 -46.00
C GLY A 837 -27.06 -5.48 -47.35
N GLU A 838 -28.06 -6.31 -47.57
CA GLU A 838 -28.34 -7.02 -48.80
C GLU A 838 -29.83 -6.86 -49.15
N THR A 839 -30.11 -6.35 -50.34
CA THR A 839 -31.47 -6.27 -50.88
C THR A 839 -31.55 -7.11 -52.14
N GLU A 840 -32.42 -8.11 -52.13
CA GLU A 840 -32.67 -9.03 -53.22
C GLU A 840 -34.03 -8.74 -53.86
N LEU A 841 -34.05 -8.63 -55.18
CA LEU A 841 -35.24 -8.54 -56.01
C LEU A 841 -35.28 -9.75 -56.94
N GLU A 842 -36.27 -10.60 -56.75
CA GLU A 842 -36.55 -11.76 -57.59
C GLU A 842 -37.90 -11.58 -58.28
N MET A 843 -37.92 -11.83 -59.58
CA MET A 843 -39.15 -11.95 -60.37
C MET A 843 -39.20 -13.33 -60.97
N SER A 844 -40.34 -14.01 -60.89
CA SER A 844 -40.54 -15.28 -61.56
C SER A 844 -41.90 -15.38 -62.22
N PHE A 845 -41.94 -16.12 -63.31
CA PHE A 845 -43.12 -16.40 -64.09
C PHE A 845 -43.24 -17.90 -64.32
N LYS A 846 -44.46 -18.43 -64.21
CA LYS A 846 -44.77 -19.83 -64.46
C LYS A 846 -46.10 -19.96 -65.21
N SER A 847 -46.06 -20.50 -66.42
CA SER A 847 -47.23 -20.95 -67.19
C SER A 847 -47.13 -22.46 -67.47
N THR A 848 -48.10 -23.00 -68.21
CA THR A 848 -48.08 -24.39 -68.69
C THR A 848 -47.00 -24.65 -69.75
N THR A 849 -46.53 -23.59 -70.45
CA THR A 849 -45.60 -23.68 -71.58
C THR A 849 -44.25 -23.03 -71.33
N ARG A 850 -44.14 -22.12 -70.37
CA ARG A 850 -42.95 -21.29 -70.10
C ARG A 850 -42.75 -21.11 -68.60
N GLN A 851 -41.48 -21.13 -68.18
CA GLN A 851 -41.08 -20.76 -66.83
C GLN A 851 -39.79 -19.95 -66.92
N GLY A 852 -39.67 -18.91 -66.11
CA GLY A 852 -38.46 -18.12 -66.00
C GLY A 852 -38.36 -17.42 -64.66
N SER A 853 -37.15 -17.14 -64.22
CA SER A 853 -36.89 -16.25 -63.09
C SER A 853 -35.68 -15.36 -63.36
N SER A 854 -35.73 -14.15 -62.83
CA SER A 854 -34.63 -13.19 -62.85
C SER A 854 -34.42 -12.69 -61.42
N LYS A 855 -33.16 -12.53 -61.03
CA LYS A 855 -32.76 -12.11 -59.69
C LYS A 855 -31.65 -11.08 -59.78
N SER A 856 -31.79 -10.00 -59.01
CA SER A 856 -30.76 -8.99 -58.80
C SER A 856 -30.57 -8.77 -57.30
N THR A 857 -29.32 -8.57 -56.89
CA THR A 857 -28.97 -8.37 -55.49
C THR A 857 -28.11 -7.11 -55.37
N ALA A 858 -28.45 -6.24 -54.42
CA ALA A 858 -27.66 -5.07 -54.06
C ALA A 858 -27.01 -5.28 -52.69
N LYS A 859 -25.69 -5.09 -52.60
CA LYS A 859 -24.93 -5.24 -51.34
C LYS A 859 -24.20 -3.96 -50.99
N TRP A 860 -24.12 -3.65 -49.70
CA TRP A 860 -23.36 -2.52 -49.18
C TRP A 860 -22.80 -2.85 -47.80
N SER A 861 -21.71 -2.19 -47.41
CA SER A 861 -21.11 -2.33 -46.08
C SER A 861 -20.29 -1.10 -45.70
N ALA A 862 -20.44 -0.68 -44.45
CA ALA A 862 -19.71 0.43 -43.86
C ALA A 862 -19.27 0.09 -42.44
N VAL A 863 -18.22 0.76 -41.99
CA VAL A 863 -17.67 0.69 -40.65
C VAL A 863 -17.56 2.10 -40.10
N ILE A 864 -18.19 2.37 -38.97
CA ILE A 864 -17.99 3.60 -38.21
C ILE A 864 -16.95 3.28 -37.13
N SER A 865 -15.74 3.83 -37.28
CA SER A 865 -14.61 3.60 -36.39
C SER A 865 -14.47 4.79 -35.44
N ILE A 866 -14.52 4.53 -34.14
CA ILE A 866 -14.29 5.52 -33.09
C ILE A 866 -12.92 5.20 -32.48
N GLN A 867 -11.92 6.01 -32.82
CA GLN A 867 -10.51 5.78 -32.53
C GLN A 867 -10.05 6.69 -31.38
N SER A 868 -9.18 6.17 -30.51
CA SER A 868 -8.58 6.94 -29.42
C SER A 868 -7.25 7.52 -29.86
N ASP A 869 -7.21 8.84 -29.99
CA ASP A 869 -6.03 9.63 -30.31
C ASP A 869 -5.45 10.30 -29.04
N LEU A 870 -4.38 11.11 -29.20
CA LEU A 870 -3.77 11.85 -28.08
C LEU A 870 -4.71 12.91 -27.48
N ASP A 871 -5.57 13.50 -28.31
CA ASP A 871 -6.48 14.59 -27.92
C ASP A 871 -7.92 14.10 -27.62
N GLY A 872 -8.12 12.79 -27.47
CA GLY A 872 -9.43 12.17 -27.21
C GLY A 872 -9.89 11.27 -28.35
N LEU A 873 -11.21 11.15 -28.55
CA LEU A 873 -11.77 10.32 -29.61
C LEU A 873 -11.83 11.03 -30.97
N SER A 874 -11.69 10.26 -32.05
CA SER A 874 -12.02 10.67 -33.41
C SER A 874 -12.94 9.66 -34.10
N VAL A 875 -13.97 10.14 -34.78
CA VAL A 875 -15.00 9.33 -35.46
C VAL A 875 -14.80 9.40 -36.97
N LYS A 876 -14.56 8.23 -37.59
CA LYS A 876 -14.32 8.08 -39.03
C LYS A 876 -15.27 7.05 -39.61
N VAL A 877 -15.66 7.25 -40.87
CA VAL A 877 -16.43 6.26 -41.63
C VAL A 877 -15.52 5.64 -42.68
N VAL A 878 -15.44 4.32 -42.70
CA VAL A 878 -14.61 3.53 -43.62
C VAL A 878 -15.51 2.51 -44.32
N GLY A 879 -15.31 2.27 -45.62
CA GLY A 879 -16.03 1.23 -46.36
C GLY A 879 -16.81 1.74 -47.58
N ALA A 880 -17.53 0.83 -48.23
CA ALA A 880 -18.26 1.09 -49.47
C ALA A 880 -19.71 1.48 -49.18
N LEU A 881 -19.95 2.79 -49.05
CA LEU A 881 -21.28 3.37 -48.81
C LEU A 881 -22.21 3.31 -50.04
N THR A 882 -21.68 3.01 -51.22
CA THR A 882 -22.47 2.89 -52.46
C THR A 882 -22.91 1.45 -52.65
N PRO A 883 -24.23 1.16 -52.73
CA PRO A 883 -24.70 -0.18 -53.01
C PRO A 883 -24.21 -0.70 -54.35
N VAL A 884 -23.58 -1.88 -54.34
CA VAL A 884 -23.13 -2.58 -55.55
C VAL A 884 -24.24 -3.53 -55.97
N VAL A 885 -24.79 -3.30 -57.16
CA VAL A 885 -25.90 -4.11 -57.71
C VAL A 885 -25.35 -5.16 -58.68
N GLU A 886 -25.46 -6.42 -58.27
CA GLU A 886 -25.05 -7.61 -59.01
C GLU A 886 -26.29 -8.27 -59.63
N ALA A 887 -26.21 -8.61 -60.93
CA ALA A 887 -27.20 -9.44 -61.58
C ALA A 887 -26.80 -10.91 -61.43
N SER A 888 -27.76 -11.79 -61.13
CA SER A 888 -27.47 -13.23 -61.06
C SER A 888 -27.06 -13.75 -62.44
N PRO A 889 -25.99 -14.57 -62.56
CA PRO A 889 -25.62 -15.20 -63.82
C PRO A 889 -26.80 -16.05 -64.33
N ALA A 890 -27.26 -15.71 -65.53
CA ALA A 890 -28.59 -16.00 -66.04
C ALA A 890 -29.04 -17.48 -65.93
N ALA A 891 -30.15 -17.71 -65.23
CA ALA A 891 -31.05 -18.81 -65.57
C ALA A 891 -31.78 -18.43 -66.88
N HIS A 892 -31.15 -18.70 -68.03
CA HIS A 892 -31.79 -18.80 -69.35
C HIS A 892 -32.88 -17.74 -69.62
N ASN A 893 -32.48 -16.47 -69.66
CA ASN A 893 -33.35 -15.32 -69.94
C ASN A 893 -33.73 -15.27 -71.44
N HIS A 894 -34.42 -16.28 -71.95
CA HIS A 894 -34.62 -16.48 -73.39
C HIS A 894 -35.72 -15.61 -74.04
N LEU A 895 -36.43 -14.74 -73.30
CA LEU A 895 -37.68 -14.15 -73.81
C LEU A 895 -37.88 -12.64 -73.59
N GLY A 896 -36.91 -11.87 -73.08
CA GLY A 896 -37.08 -10.40 -72.92
C GLY A 896 -38.29 -10.00 -72.02
N MET A 897 -38.78 -10.94 -71.21
CA MET A 897 -40.07 -10.88 -70.52
C MET A 897 -40.00 -10.19 -69.16
N PHE A 898 -38.79 -9.97 -68.63
CA PHE A 898 -38.56 -9.27 -67.37
C PHE A 898 -37.85 -7.95 -67.62
N PRO A 899 -38.21 -6.86 -66.89
CA PRO A 899 -37.44 -5.62 -66.91
C PRO A 899 -36.02 -5.84 -66.37
N ASP A 900 -35.12 -4.90 -66.64
CA ASP A 900 -33.77 -4.92 -66.05
C ASP A 900 -33.88 -4.68 -64.52
N LEU A 901 -33.85 -5.78 -63.77
CA LEU A 901 -33.94 -5.75 -62.30
C LEU A 901 -32.76 -5.02 -61.67
N ARG A 902 -31.59 -5.03 -62.32
CA ARG A 902 -30.42 -4.30 -61.84
C ARG A 902 -30.68 -2.81 -61.91
N GLN A 903 -31.17 -2.34 -63.06
CA GLN A 903 -31.57 -0.95 -63.23
C GLN A 903 -32.67 -0.57 -62.24
N LYS A 904 -33.74 -1.37 -62.14
CA LYS A 904 -34.87 -1.11 -61.22
C LYS A 904 -34.44 -1.04 -59.76
N LEU A 905 -33.58 -1.94 -59.31
CA LEU A 905 -33.07 -1.91 -57.95
C LEU A 905 -32.18 -0.67 -57.71
N SER A 906 -31.38 -0.26 -58.71
CA SER A 906 -30.55 0.95 -58.63
C SER A 906 -31.34 2.27 -58.67
N GLU A 907 -32.52 2.29 -59.29
CA GLU A 907 -33.40 3.47 -59.35
C GLU A 907 -34.02 3.80 -57.99
N HIS A 908 -34.28 2.78 -57.16
CA HIS A 908 -35.00 2.93 -55.89
C HIS A 908 -34.13 2.85 -54.63
N LEU A 909 -32.92 2.29 -54.71
CA LEU A 909 -31.97 2.33 -53.61
C LEU A 909 -31.24 3.68 -53.55
N PRO A 910 -30.83 4.14 -52.35
CA PRO A 910 -30.02 5.35 -52.22
C PRO A 910 -28.67 5.18 -52.92
N ARG A 911 -28.23 6.22 -53.65
CA ARG A 911 -26.91 6.25 -54.32
C ARG A 911 -25.75 6.07 -53.33
N THR A 912 -25.93 6.59 -52.12
CA THR A 912 -24.99 6.48 -51.01
C THR A 912 -25.78 6.29 -49.73
N ILE A 913 -25.37 5.35 -48.88
CA ILE A 913 -25.93 5.17 -47.54
C ILE A 913 -25.51 6.37 -46.69
N ASP A 914 -26.51 7.16 -46.27
CA ASP A 914 -26.31 8.36 -45.48
C ASP A 914 -26.14 8.02 -43.99
N LEU A 915 -24.91 8.15 -43.50
CA LEU A 915 -24.55 7.96 -42.09
C LEU A 915 -24.36 9.28 -41.34
N SER A 916 -24.67 10.43 -41.95
CA SER A 916 -24.31 11.75 -41.41
C SER A 916 -24.89 12.02 -40.02
N GLN A 917 -26.15 11.65 -39.77
CA GLN A 917 -26.81 11.83 -38.48
C GLN A 917 -26.19 10.95 -37.39
N ILE A 918 -25.80 9.72 -37.72
CA ILE A 918 -25.17 8.79 -36.78
C ILE A 918 -23.77 9.29 -36.43
N VAL A 919 -23.01 9.73 -37.44
CA VAL A 919 -21.70 10.35 -37.23
C VAL A 919 -21.84 11.59 -36.36
N ALA A 920 -22.83 12.46 -36.61
CA ALA A 920 -23.06 13.65 -35.78
C ALA A 920 -23.36 13.31 -34.31
N GLU A 921 -24.15 12.27 -34.04
CA GLU A 921 -24.43 11.81 -32.65
C GLU A 921 -23.16 11.26 -31.99
N LEU A 922 -22.36 10.47 -32.70
CA LEU A 922 -21.11 9.91 -32.16
C LEU A 922 -20.02 10.96 -31.97
N LYS A 923 -20.03 12.02 -32.78
CA LYS A 923 -19.08 13.14 -32.68
C LYS A 923 -19.26 13.99 -31.42
N VAL A 924 -20.36 13.82 -30.68
CA VAL A 924 -20.55 14.43 -29.35
C VAL A 924 -19.49 13.94 -28.35
N PHE A 925 -18.86 12.78 -28.60
CA PHE A 925 -17.78 12.24 -27.79
C PHE A 925 -16.37 12.69 -28.24
N GLU A 926 -16.24 13.45 -29.34
CA GLU A 926 -14.95 14.00 -29.78
C GLU A 926 -14.54 15.20 -28.90
N GLY A 927 -13.24 15.31 -28.63
CA GLY A 927 -12.69 16.45 -27.89
C GLY A 927 -13.03 16.44 -26.40
N VAL A 928 -13.56 17.56 -25.91
CA VAL A 928 -13.79 17.79 -24.48
C VAL A 928 -15.00 17.01 -23.99
N TRP A 929 -14.84 16.30 -22.88
CA TRP A 929 -15.96 15.74 -22.15
C TRP A 929 -16.69 16.84 -21.37
N HIS A 930 -17.85 17.26 -21.86
CA HIS A 930 -18.58 18.42 -21.34
C HIS A 930 -19.45 18.14 -20.10
N TYR A 931 -19.43 16.91 -19.57
CA TYR A 931 -20.37 16.46 -18.51
C TYR A 931 -19.69 16.06 -17.20
N GLY A 932 -18.37 16.31 -17.08
CA GLY A 932 -17.64 16.11 -15.84
C GLY A 932 -16.23 16.69 -15.95
N TYR A 933 -15.82 17.48 -14.95
CA TYR A 933 -14.59 18.26 -14.97
C TYR A 933 -13.77 18.03 -13.69
N PRO A 934 -12.47 17.69 -13.75
CA PRO A 934 -11.59 17.65 -12.58
C PRO A 934 -11.26 19.08 -12.12
N GLY A 935 -11.88 19.51 -11.02
CA GLY A 935 -11.88 20.90 -10.60
C GLY A 935 -12.43 21.83 -11.69
N LEU A 936 -11.53 22.56 -12.35
CA LEU A 936 -11.81 23.48 -13.48
C LEU A 936 -11.21 23.01 -14.83
N HIS A 937 -10.49 21.89 -14.83
CA HIS A 937 -9.86 21.34 -16.03
C HIS A 937 -10.84 20.45 -16.80
N ALA A 938 -10.47 20.03 -18.00
CA ALA A 938 -11.30 19.22 -18.87
C ALA A 938 -10.75 17.80 -19.01
N TYR A 939 -11.67 16.84 -19.10
CA TYR A 939 -11.36 15.50 -19.59
C TYR A 939 -11.57 15.41 -21.11
N CYS A 940 -10.96 14.41 -21.72
CA CYS A 940 -11.41 13.81 -22.97
C CYS A 940 -11.72 12.32 -22.74
N LEU A 941 -12.51 11.74 -23.64
CA LEU A 941 -12.83 10.31 -23.62
C LEU A 941 -11.80 9.52 -24.43
N ALA A 942 -11.56 8.27 -24.05
CA ALA A 942 -10.69 7.34 -24.75
C ALA A 942 -11.15 5.89 -24.59
N ASN A 943 -10.57 5.00 -25.40
CA ASN A 943 -10.74 3.54 -25.35
C ASN A 943 -12.21 3.09 -25.23
N PRO A 944 -13.07 3.45 -26.19
CA PRO A 944 -14.49 3.11 -26.14
C PRO A 944 -14.71 1.61 -26.29
N VAL A 945 -15.65 1.04 -25.52
CA VAL A 945 -16.02 -0.37 -25.62
C VAL A 945 -17.47 -0.60 -25.20
N PHE A 946 -18.15 -1.57 -25.82
CA PHE A 946 -19.43 -2.08 -25.32
C PHE A 946 -19.21 -3.20 -24.31
N ASN A 947 -19.89 -3.16 -23.18
CA ASN A 947 -19.97 -4.30 -22.27
C ASN A 947 -20.96 -5.36 -22.79
N HIS A 948 -21.03 -6.53 -22.16
CA HIS A 948 -21.96 -7.60 -22.55
C HIS A 948 -23.45 -7.23 -22.37
N LYS A 949 -23.75 -6.17 -21.62
CA LYS A 949 -25.11 -5.66 -21.45
C LYS A 949 -25.47 -4.60 -22.49
N GLY A 950 -24.53 -4.22 -23.35
CA GLY A 950 -24.66 -3.18 -24.36
C GLY A 950 -24.50 -1.74 -23.84
N ASP A 951 -24.03 -1.56 -22.62
CA ASP A 951 -23.61 -0.25 -22.10
C ASP A 951 -22.28 0.15 -22.75
N VAL A 952 -22.06 1.45 -22.95
CA VAL A 952 -20.80 1.98 -23.49
C VAL A 952 -19.91 2.46 -22.36
N ILE A 953 -18.66 2.05 -22.39
CA ILE A 953 -17.64 2.41 -21.40
C ILE A 953 -16.54 3.20 -22.12
N PHE A 954 -16.10 4.28 -21.49
CA PHE A 954 -14.97 5.11 -21.90
C PHE A 954 -13.99 5.25 -20.74
N GLU A 955 -12.70 5.30 -21.07
CA GLU A 955 -11.64 5.78 -20.18
C GLU A 955 -11.64 7.31 -20.16
N LEU A 956 -11.47 7.93 -18.99
CA LEU A 956 -11.21 9.36 -18.85
C LEU A 956 -9.73 9.65 -19.02
N ARG A 957 -9.39 10.78 -19.67
CA ARG A 957 -8.02 11.31 -19.73
C ARG A 957 -8.00 12.82 -19.57
N PRO A 958 -6.96 13.43 -18.95
CA PRO A 958 -6.81 14.88 -18.92
C PRO A 958 -6.58 15.42 -20.32
N GLN A 959 -7.29 16.48 -20.68
CA GLN A 959 -7.09 17.12 -21.97
C GLN A 959 -5.74 17.87 -22.01
N GLY A 960 -4.95 17.68 -23.07
CA GLY A 960 -3.75 18.48 -23.36
C GLY A 960 -2.42 18.01 -22.74
N GLN A 961 -2.43 16.96 -21.91
CA GLN A 961 -1.20 16.41 -21.30
C GLN A 961 -0.43 15.43 -22.21
N GLY A 962 -0.98 15.03 -23.37
CA GLY A 962 -0.36 14.05 -24.27
C GLY A 962 0.79 14.58 -25.16
N ALA A 963 1.00 15.90 -25.24
CA ALA A 963 1.92 16.49 -26.23
C ALA A 963 3.32 16.85 -25.68
N THR A 964 3.52 16.93 -24.36
CA THR A 964 4.72 17.58 -23.79
C THR A 964 5.84 16.63 -23.36
N SER A 965 5.60 15.34 -23.17
CA SER A 965 6.62 14.40 -22.65
C SER A 965 7.50 13.77 -23.73
N SER A 966 6.99 13.55 -24.96
CA SER A 966 7.69 12.79 -26.00
C SER A 966 8.60 13.63 -26.92
N GLN A 967 8.43 14.96 -26.99
CA GLN A 967 9.26 15.80 -27.88
C GLN A 967 10.56 16.36 -27.26
N ARG A 968 10.78 16.23 -25.95
CA ARG A 968 11.97 16.82 -25.30
C ARG A 968 13.25 15.97 -25.34
N ARG A 969 13.22 14.71 -25.84
CA ARG A 969 14.39 13.82 -25.84
C ARG A 969 15.14 13.66 -27.17
N VAL A 970 14.67 14.22 -28.29
CA VAL A 970 15.33 14.00 -29.61
C VAL A 970 16.07 15.23 -30.16
N ALA A 971 15.90 16.42 -29.59
CA ALA A 971 16.51 17.65 -30.11
C ALA A 971 17.74 18.13 -29.29
N SER A 972 18.73 17.27 -29.05
CA SER A 972 20.03 17.71 -28.51
C SER A 972 21.25 16.95 -29.08
N ALA A 973 21.11 16.37 -30.27
CA ALA A 973 22.22 15.72 -30.98
C ALA A 973 22.30 16.18 -32.43
N SER A 974 22.57 17.48 -32.66
CA SER A 974 23.21 17.99 -33.89
C SER A 974 23.19 19.52 -33.95
N ALA A 975 24.13 20.19 -33.30
CA ALA A 975 24.65 21.48 -33.79
C ALA A 975 25.90 21.92 -33.02
N ALA A 976 26.88 22.38 -33.81
CA ALA A 976 28.01 23.25 -33.45
C ALA A 976 29.21 22.64 -32.71
N GLY A 977 30.24 22.33 -33.51
CA GLY A 977 31.62 22.32 -33.07
C GLY A 977 32.26 23.71 -32.98
N THR A 978 33.50 23.68 -32.51
CA THR A 978 34.58 24.69 -32.53
C THR A 978 34.68 25.70 -31.38
N ASN A 979 35.78 25.51 -30.62
CA ASN A 979 36.65 26.47 -29.93
C ASN A 979 36.14 27.18 -28.66
N SER A 980 36.62 26.77 -27.48
CA SER A 980 37.57 27.58 -26.69
C SER A 980 38.09 26.87 -25.42
N ILE A 981 39.42 26.83 -25.34
CA ILE A 981 40.34 27.05 -24.21
C ILE A 981 39.85 26.76 -22.78
N SER A 982 40.54 25.78 -22.20
CA SER A 982 40.75 25.42 -20.79
C SER A 982 40.54 26.51 -19.72
N ARG A 983 39.84 26.12 -18.64
CA ARG A 983 40.27 26.40 -17.26
C ARG A 983 39.85 25.27 -16.32
N GLN A 984 40.87 24.64 -15.74
CA GLN A 984 40.76 23.62 -14.70
C GLN A 984 40.07 24.19 -13.46
N SER A 985 39.06 23.48 -12.94
CA SER A 985 38.70 23.52 -11.53
C SER A 985 38.23 22.12 -11.11
N SER A 986 39.00 21.55 -10.20
CA SER A 986 38.87 20.24 -9.58
C SER A 986 37.60 20.12 -8.73
N ARG A 987 36.76 19.13 -9.03
CA ARG A 987 35.78 18.57 -8.08
C ARG A 987 35.89 17.05 -8.07
N ALA A 988 36.15 16.53 -6.88
CA ALA A 988 36.31 15.12 -6.57
C ALA A 988 35.00 14.35 -6.78
N ALA A 989 35.09 13.20 -7.46
CA ALA A 989 34.03 12.21 -7.54
C ALA A 989 34.05 11.37 -6.25
N LEU A 990 33.00 11.49 -5.43
CA LEU A 990 32.71 10.55 -4.36
C LEU A 990 32.03 9.32 -4.98
N SER A 991 32.74 8.20 -4.94
CA SER A 991 32.26 6.86 -5.24
C SER A 991 31.13 6.48 -4.27
N SER A 992 29.90 6.39 -4.76
CA SER A 992 28.75 5.86 -4.03
C SER A 992 28.99 4.39 -3.68
N ARG A 993 29.07 4.10 -2.38
CA ARG A 993 29.06 2.73 -1.84
C ARG A 993 27.66 2.10 -2.03
N PRO A 994 27.55 0.83 -2.42
CA PRO A 994 26.27 0.11 -2.39
C PRO A 994 25.84 -0.13 -0.95
N SER A 995 24.54 0.00 -0.68
CA SER A 995 23.95 -0.08 0.65
C SER A 995 24.00 -1.50 1.24
N PHE A 996 24.16 -1.58 2.55
CA PHE A 996 24.23 -2.81 3.35
C PHE A 996 22.98 -3.71 3.19
N LEU A 997 21.81 -3.12 2.92
CA LEU A 997 20.54 -3.81 2.73
C LEU A 997 20.53 -4.74 1.50
N GLN A 998 21.28 -4.42 0.44
CA GLN A 998 21.40 -5.29 -0.74
C GLN A 998 22.18 -6.58 -0.43
N LYS A 999 23.16 -6.51 0.48
CA LYS A 999 23.94 -7.70 0.89
C LYS A 999 23.14 -8.62 1.81
N VAL A 1000 22.35 -8.07 2.73
CA VAL A 1000 21.53 -8.86 3.67
C VAL A 1000 20.41 -9.62 2.96
N LYS A 1001 19.71 -9.01 1.98
CA LYS A 1001 18.70 -9.72 1.16
C LYS A 1001 19.30 -10.88 0.36
N SER A 1002 20.49 -10.72 -0.20
CA SER A 1002 21.17 -11.81 -0.95
C SER A 1002 21.60 -12.98 -0.05
N ALA A 1003 22.00 -12.69 1.20
CA ALA A 1003 22.43 -13.72 2.15
C ALA A 1003 21.24 -14.54 2.69
N VAL A 1004 20.09 -13.90 2.95
CA VAL A 1004 18.88 -14.58 3.44
C VAL A 1004 18.22 -15.42 2.35
N ALA A 1005 18.21 -14.96 1.09
CA ALA A 1005 17.70 -15.75 -0.05
C ALA A 1005 18.56 -17.01 -0.32
N THR A 1006 19.87 -16.92 -0.09
CA THR A 1006 20.80 -18.06 -0.28
C THR A 1006 20.68 -19.09 0.85
N ALA A 1007 20.34 -18.65 2.08
CA ALA A 1007 20.18 -19.54 3.24
C ALA A 1007 18.88 -20.37 3.20
N LEU A 1008 17.82 -19.87 2.56
CA LEU A 1008 16.50 -20.53 2.52
C LEU A 1008 16.32 -21.56 1.38
N GLN A 1009 17.25 -21.63 0.42
CA GLN A 1009 17.21 -22.61 -0.68
C GLN A 1009 18.13 -23.82 -0.45
N GLY A 1010 18.85 -23.88 0.67
CA GLY A 1010 19.90 -24.84 0.94
C GLY A 1010 19.52 -26.10 1.71
N ASP A 1011 18.25 -26.55 1.70
CA ASP A 1011 17.87 -27.78 2.41
C ASP A 1011 16.83 -28.62 1.66
N ARG A 1012 17.27 -29.30 0.57
CA ARG A 1012 16.59 -30.49 0.04
C ARG A 1012 17.60 -31.52 -0.50
N SER A 1013 17.63 -32.65 0.20
CA SER A 1013 17.97 -34.02 -0.24
C SER A 1013 19.44 -34.44 -0.39
N SER A 1014 19.85 -35.46 0.38
CA SER A 1014 20.19 -36.79 -0.17
C SER A 1014 20.66 -37.78 0.91
N THR A 1015 19.84 -38.80 1.18
CA THR A 1015 20.31 -40.12 1.63
C THR A 1015 19.84 -41.13 0.61
N GLY A 1016 20.76 -41.58 -0.23
CA GLY A 1016 20.51 -42.65 -1.19
C GLY A 1016 20.81 -44.02 -0.58
N THR A 1017 20.11 -45.05 -1.06
CA THR A 1017 20.65 -46.42 -1.11
C THR A 1017 19.88 -47.27 -2.12
N LEU A 1018 20.59 -47.62 -3.20
CA LEU A 1018 20.75 -48.94 -3.82
C LEU A 1018 19.52 -49.87 -3.90
N THR A 1019 19.11 -50.14 -5.14
CA THR A 1019 18.34 -51.31 -5.58
C THR A 1019 19.07 -52.63 -5.31
N PRO A 1020 18.33 -53.74 -5.08
CA PRO A 1020 18.27 -54.75 -6.14
C PRO A 1020 16.88 -55.37 -6.38
N ASN A 1021 16.74 -55.90 -7.60
CA ASN A 1021 15.61 -56.63 -8.17
C ASN A 1021 15.16 -57.85 -7.34
N GLY A 1022 13.85 -58.15 -7.41
CA GLY A 1022 13.31 -59.46 -7.04
C GLY A 1022 11.78 -59.55 -7.17
N ASN A 1023 11.32 -60.23 -8.22
CA ASN A 1023 9.94 -60.71 -8.43
C ASN A 1023 9.36 -61.45 -7.22
N SER A 1024 8.06 -61.27 -6.93
CA SER A 1024 7.10 -62.40 -6.85
C SER A 1024 5.69 -61.97 -6.39
N ASN A 1025 4.69 -62.55 -7.07
CA ASN A 1025 3.26 -62.60 -6.73
C ASN A 1025 2.97 -63.05 -5.28
N GLY A 1026 1.82 -62.66 -4.74
CA GLY A 1026 1.25 -63.32 -3.56
C GLY A 1026 -0.04 -62.73 -3.02
N TYR A 1027 -1.15 -63.38 -3.33
CA TYR A 1027 -2.51 -63.17 -2.81
C TYR A 1027 -2.68 -63.60 -1.33
N LEU A 1028 -3.79 -63.12 -0.74
CA LEU A 1028 -4.65 -63.73 0.32
C LEU A 1028 -4.43 -63.41 1.80
N ASN A 1029 -5.48 -62.78 2.36
CA ASN A 1029 -6.29 -63.09 3.55
C ASN A 1029 -5.62 -63.58 4.86
N GLY A 1030 -6.08 -63.00 5.99
CA GLY A 1030 -6.20 -63.76 7.24
C GLY A 1030 -6.31 -62.93 8.52
N ASN A 1031 -7.52 -62.86 9.07
CA ASN A 1031 -7.95 -62.49 10.42
C ASN A 1031 -6.98 -62.73 11.60
N GLY A 1032 -7.15 -61.90 12.64
CA GLY A 1032 -7.25 -62.40 14.03
C GLY A 1032 -6.55 -61.57 15.12
N HIS A 1033 -7.37 -60.93 15.97
CA HIS A 1033 -7.32 -60.84 17.46
C HIS A 1033 -5.97 -61.06 18.20
N SER A 1034 -5.59 -60.40 19.29
CA SER A 1034 -6.22 -59.47 20.25
C SER A 1034 -5.20 -59.16 21.38
N VAL A 1035 -5.55 -58.19 22.25
CA VAL A 1035 -5.15 -58.06 23.68
C VAL A 1035 -3.95 -57.15 24.06
N SER A 1036 -4.33 -55.93 24.50
CA SER A 1036 -4.13 -55.31 25.85
C SER A 1036 -2.95 -54.38 26.16
N GLY A 1037 -3.32 -53.21 26.73
CA GLY A 1037 -2.57 -52.40 27.70
C GLY A 1037 -2.31 -50.95 27.25
N SER A 1038 -3.30 -50.04 27.17
CA SER A 1038 -3.87 -49.20 28.25
C SER A 1038 -2.85 -48.43 29.11
N TYR A 1039 -2.74 -47.10 28.91
CA TYR A 1039 -2.97 -46.09 29.95
C TYR A 1039 -3.36 -44.74 29.31
N THR A 1040 -4.44 -44.17 29.83
CA THR A 1040 -5.12 -42.92 29.49
C THR A 1040 -4.82 -41.81 30.51
N ALA A 1041 -4.81 -40.55 30.07
CA ALA A 1041 -5.22 -39.35 30.83
C ALA A 1041 -5.07 -38.12 29.91
N ASN A 1042 -5.82 -37.02 29.98
CA ASN A 1042 -7.10 -36.68 30.58
C ASN A 1042 -7.49 -35.34 29.94
N ARG A 1043 -8.75 -35.21 29.52
CA ARG A 1043 -9.37 -33.93 29.14
C ARG A 1043 -10.45 -33.69 30.19
N MET A 1044 -10.31 -32.63 30.99
CA MET A 1044 -11.34 -32.20 31.94
C MET A 1044 -11.74 -30.76 31.66
N THR A 1045 -12.99 -30.63 31.25
CA THR A 1045 -13.91 -29.53 31.47
C THR A 1045 -14.57 -29.68 32.84
N LEU A 1046 -14.70 -28.58 33.59
CA LEU A 1046 -15.54 -28.36 34.77
C LEU A 1046 -15.35 -26.88 35.14
N ASP A 1047 -16.25 -26.09 35.70
CA ASP A 1047 -17.71 -26.02 35.85
C ASP A 1047 -17.89 -24.60 36.45
N LEU A 1048 -18.94 -23.87 36.08
CA LEU A 1048 -19.38 -22.69 36.84
C LEU A 1048 -20.82 -22.91 37.26
N GLU A 1049 -21.00 -22.88 38.57
CA GLU A 1049 -22.19 -23.24 39.32
C GLU A 1049 -23.35 -22.27 39.07
N ASN A 1050 -24.54 -22.87 39.02
CA ASN A 1050 -25.84 -22.20 39.14
C ASN A 1050 -26.06 -21.76 40.59
N HIS A 1051 -26.49 -20.51 40.78
CA HIS A 1051 -27.31 -20.12 41.92
C HIS A 1051 -28.59 -19.46 41.39
N GLU A 1052 -29.71 -20.14 41.62
CA GLU A 1052 -31.06 -19.59 41.54
C GLU A 1052 -31.25 -18.58 42.69
N GLU A 1053 -31.88 -17.43 42.42
CA GLU A 1053 -33.19 -17.09 43.02
C GLU A 1053 -33.77 -15.73 42.55
N ILE A 1054 -35.07 -15.82 42.25
CA ILE A 1054 -36.15 -14.83 42.43
C ILE A 1054 -36.39 -13.75 41.36
N VAL A 1055 -37.53 -13.99 40.71
CA VAL A 1055 -38.38 -13.15 39.87
C VAL A 1055 -38.93 -11.96 40.65
N ASP A 1056 -38.92 -10.77 40.05
CA ASP A 1056 -40.04 -9.83 40.19
C ASP A 1056 -40.26 -9.05 38.89
N ASP A 1057 -41.51 -9.09 38.42
CA ASP A 1057 -42.00 -8.50 37.18
C ASP A 1057 -42.13 -6.98 37.30
N SER A 1058 -41.69 -6.22 36.29
CA SER A 1058 -42.45 -5.02 35.88
C SER A 1058 -42.21 -4.68 34.41
N ILE A 1059 -43.32 -4.68 33.68
CA ILE A 1059 -43.50 -4.23 32.31
C ILE A 1059 -43.51 -2.69 32.31
N ASP A 1060 -42.81 -2.05 31.38
CA ASP A 1060 -43.40 -0.91 30.66
C ASP A 1060 -42.69 -0.60 29.33
N GLU A 1061 -43.49 -0.61 28.27
CA GLU A 1061 -43.22 0.02 26.98
C GLU A 1061 -43.16 1.55 27.16
N SER A 1062 -42.28 2.25 26.42
CA SER A 1062 -42.69 3.44 25.64
C SER A 1062 -41.53 4.22 24.99
N SER A 1063 -41.69 4.39 23.68
CA SER A 1063 -41.43 5.59 22.86
C SER A 1063 -40.11 6.36 22.96
N PHE A 1064 -39.37 6.34 21.86
CA PHE A 1064 -38.42 7.39 21.47
C PHE A 1064 -39.19 8.67 21.10
N LEU A 1065 -38.95 9.75 21.85
CA LEU A 1065 -39.39 11.11 21.54
C LEU A 1065 -38.19 11.96 21.07
N VAL A 1066 -38.33 12.47 19.84
CA VAL A 1066 -37.50 13.51 19.22
C VAL A 1066 -37.74 14.85 19.94
N SER A 1067 -36.68 15.54 20.36
CA SER A 1067 -36.77 16.91 20.88
C SER A 1067 -36.42 17.92 19.78
N GLN A 1068 -37.38 18.82 19.53
CA GLN A 1068 -37.26 19.99 18.68
C GLN A 1068 -36.32 21.04 19.30
N VAL A 1069 -35.56 21.71 18.44
CA VAL A 1069 -34.81 22.93 18.73
C VAL A 1069 -35.77 24.13 18.69
N SER A 1070 -35.83 24.89 19.77
CA SER A 1070 -36.47 26.21 19.85
C SER A 1070 -35.41 27.31 19.70
N LEU A 1071 -35.72 28.27 18.83
CA LEU A 1071 -35.01 29.53 18.60
C LEU A 1071 -35.11 30.46 19.82
N ALA A 1072 -33.98 31.08 20.17
CA ALA A 1072 -33.87 32.42 20.74
C ALA A 1072 -32.52 33.03 20.34
#